data_AF-A0A4Q1SBV7-F1
#
_entry.id   AF-A0A4Q1SBV7-F1
#
_cell.length_a   1.000
_cell.length_b   1.000
_cell.length_c   1.000
_cell.angle_alpha   90.00
_cell.angle_beta   90.00
_cell.angle_gamma   90.00
#
_symmetry.space_group_name_H-M   'P 1'
#
loop_
_entity.id
_entity.type
_entity.pdbx_description
1 polymer ?
#
loop_
_entity_poly.entity_id
_entity_poly.type
_entity_poly.pdbx_seq_one_letter_code
_entity_poly.pdbx_strand_id
1 'polypeptide(L)'
;MPTPARKRLALALPPLLMAMAGCGVGQWNGANGGAFSIMASSSTTSTSGQVQFTAILANGETAPVAWSIAEGENPSSLGEGRIDAAGLYTPPTALARDTVQVRVLATLKSDPTAQASELITISPGFVQSLLPENAALTPGRDIEITAEIAEVGNGSVHWSLSGNAPAADRGTLSTQNCSHSLDQYTTCKITYTAPGSIPAAETITLTASTNGVHIATPLRILVNNNGWNTTPSVNQSMQTGPISLGSSGGNDNDYDTYQDKSGNPYIANCCGGTLGALVQDTSGSQYILSNNHVLAESDQAQNGDIIDAPGLIDNGCVPLDRASGNIRPVGTLRYSVPLSSNRTNVDAALAAVTPGAVDSSGSILQLEPTAPGNTTSIGSAPPVAGTGETLDTTNLADIHLVKSGRTTGLTCSTVQSVDLSVRIDYYKDCAETQPYTTKTFSGQIGITGDHFSDSGDSGALIVDSANAQPVGLLFSSGTDGSGTGLSVASPIGEVLNELGSQAGSSFSVVGTNTPHAVACVQYDAHPTDPWTRLVVSPDTQSQAKTIAETAGQGLIGQVAGVLGVASGKSLDSPGDAALVVYTDASRGAVAVPKSYAGLRTQPVATTAAALAREQAPTHPAAVAGLHLTADALSNAESVVSRYASSLLSDPAIFGVGVTQSADNPAEPAILVLVDMSQLPASTPLTLGGLRVRYMRLHPFHLTQSKYETGHPHSACALRGLQATQSGRSIRSIQDALPLH
;
A
#
# COMPACT_ATOMS: atom_id res chain seq x y z
N MET A 1 -63.08 62.72 7.92
CA MET A 1 -63.19 63.14 6.50
C MET A 1 -62.05 64.12 6.22
N PRO A 2 -61.44 64.18 5.02
CA PRO A 2 -61.73 63.39 3.81
C PRO A 2 -60.55 62.53 3.30
N THR A 3 -60.86 61.49 2.52
CA THR A 3 -60.05 60.94 1.41
C THR A 3 -60.50 61.65 0.11
N PRO A 4 -59.77 61.67 -1.04
CA PRO A 4 -58.92 60.62 -1.64
C PRO A 4 -57.47 61.14 -1.88
N ALA A 5 -56.58 60.66 -2.78
CA ALA A 5 -56.73 59.79 -3.96
C ALA A 5 -55.47 58.95 -4.29
N ARG A 6 -55.17 58.73 -5.59
CA ARG A 6 -54.10 57.88 -6.13
C ARG A 6 -53.29 58.61 -7.20
N LYS A 7 -52.01 58.26 -7.33
CA LYS A 7 -51.48 57.66 -8.57
C LYS A 7 -50.33 56.72 -8.23
N ARG A 8 -50.32 55.54 -8.87
CA ARG A 8 -49.27 54.52 -8.73
C ARG A 8 -48.18 54.79 -9.77
N LEU A 9 -46.92 54.63 -9.40
CA LEU A 9 -45.86 54.25 -10.33
C LEU A 9 -45.14 53.05 -9.71
N ALA A 10 -45.05 51.94 -10.44
CA ALA A 10 -44.39 50.73 -9.98
C ALA A 10 -42.93 50.77 -10.44
N LEU A 11 -42.00 50.70 -9.48
CA LEU A 11 -40.61 50.35 -9.74
C LEU A 11 -40.32 49.08 -8.96
N ALA A 12 -40.08 47.98 -9.66
CA ALA A 12 -39.67 46.72 -9.04
C ALA A 12 -38.14 46.75 -8.86
N LEU A 13 -37.67 46.83 -7.61
CA LEU A 13 -36.30 46.42 -7.27
C LEU A 13 -36.33 44.93 -6.90
N PRO A 14 -35.48 44.08 -7.51
CA PRO A 14 -35.30 42.68 -7.12
C PRO A 14 -34.51 42.58 -5.79
N PRO A 15 -34.60 41.43 -5.09
CA PRO A 15 -34.02 41.27 -3.75
C PRO A 15 -32.51 41.09 -3.74
N LEU A 16 -31.91 41.53 -2.65
CA LEU A 16 -30.48 41.42 -2.33
C LEU A 16 -30.11 39.97 -2.03
N LEU A 17 -29.35 39.30 -2.91
CA LEU A 17 -28.66 38.05 -2.55
C LEU A 17 -27.40 38.37 -1.73
N MET A 18 -27.22 37.68 -0.61
CA MET A 18 -25.93 37.64 0.09
C MET A 18 -24.93 36.80 -0.72
N ALA A 19 -23.82 37.41 -1.13
CA ALA A 19 -22.66 36.67 -1.60
C ALA A 19 -21.84 36.21 -0.39
N MET A 20 -21.51 34.92 -0.32
CA MET A 20 -20.57 34.42 0.68
C MET A 20 -19.13 34.77 0.32
N ALA A 21 -18.27 34.78 1.34
CA ALA A 21 -16.81 34.78 1.20
C ALA A 21 -16.35 33.63 0.28
N GLY A 22 -15.20 33.68 -0.38
CA GLY A 22 -14.10 34.62 -0.23
C GLY A 22 -12.81 33.90 -0.57
N CYS A 23 -12.63 33.58 -1.86
CA CYS A 23 -11.41 32.95 -2.34
C CYS A 23 -10.23 33.88 -2.08
N GLY A 24 -9.21 33.38 -1.39
CA GLY A 24 -7.93 34.06 -1.31
C GLY A 24 -7.37 34.23 -2.72
N VAL A 25 -7.15 35.49 -3.14
CA VAL A 25 -6.46 35.81 -4.39
C VAL A 25 -4.98 35.45 -4.24
N GLY A 26 -4.65 34.17 -4.45
CA GLY A 26 -3.30 33.76 -4.76
C GLY A 26 -2.80 34.52 -5.99
N GLN A 27 -1.56 34.99 -5.96
CA GLN A 27 -1.02 35.82 -7.04
C GLN A 27 -0.94 35.02 -8.34
N TRP A 28 -1.68 35.48 -9.36
CA TRP A 28 -1.65 34.92 -10.71
C TRP A 28 -0.31 35.25 -11.41
N ASN A 29 0.58 34.27 -11.49
CA ASN A 29 1.79 34.33 -12.33
C ASN A 29 1.57 33.56 -13.66
N GLY A 30 0.55 33.95 -14.43
CA GLY A 30 0.25 33.36 -15.74
C GLY A 30 1.07 33.99 -16.87
N ALA A 31 1.81 33.18 -17.62
CA ALA A 31 2.47 33.60 -18.86
C ALA A 31 1.42 33.77 -19.98
N ASN A 32 0.99 35.01 -20.21
CA ASN A 32 -0.21 35.31 -20.97
C ASN A 32 0.01 35.43 -22.49
N GLY A 33 -0.60 34.49 -23.24
CA GLY A 33 -0.82 34.57 -24.69
C GLY A 33 -2.17 35.17 -25.11
N GLY A 34 -2.91 35.80 -24.18
CA GLY A 34 -4.13 36.58 -24.43
C GLY A 34 -5.40 35.81 -24.80
N ALA A 35 -5.29 34.69 -25.54
CA ALA A 35 -6.43 33.87 -25.98
C ALA A 35 -6.78 32.73 -24.99
N PHE A 36 -5.78 32.21 -24.29
CA PHE A 36 -5.89 31.14 -23.30
C PHE A 36 -4.71 31.21 -22.31
N SER A 37 -4.81 30.46 -21.21
CA SER A 37 -3.74 30.25 -20.24
C SER A 37 -3.46 28.75 -20.04
N ILE A 38 -2.29 28.44 -19.48
CA ILE A 38 -1.97 27.11 -18.96
C ILE A 38 -1.61 27.18 -17.49
N MET A 39 -1.79 26.06 -16.78
CA MET A 39 -1.35 25.84 -15.41
C MET A 39 -0.86 24.41 -15.25
N ALA A 40 0.23 24.22 -14.52
CA ALA A 40 0.74 22.94 -14.06
C ALA A 40 0.13 22.54 -12.70
N SER A 41 0.03 21.24 -12.43
CA SER A 41 -0.33 20.70 -11.11
C SER A 41 0.74 20.95 -10.03
N SER A 42 1.99 21.17 -10.45
CA SER A 42 3.13 21.56 -9.62
C SER A 42 4.16 22.30 -10.48
N SER A 43 4.88 23.26 -9.91
CA SER A 43 6.03 23.92 -10.55
C SER A 43 7.36 23.16 -10.36
N THR A 44 7.36 22.11 -9.53
CA THR A 44 8.53 21.26 -9.26
C THR A 44 8.20 19.77 -9.27
N THR A 45 9.12 18.92 -9.70
CA THR A 45 8.98 17.44 -9.67
C THR A 45 10.35 16.75 -9.54
N SER A 46 10.35 15.47 -9.17
CA SER A 46 11.51 14.58 -9.35
C SER A 46 11.50 13.97 -10.76
N THR A 47 12.58 13.30 -11.17
CA THR A 47 12.62 12.40 -12.33
C THR A 47 11.60 11.25 -12.27
N SER A 48 11.17 10.86 -11.06
CA SER A 48 10.15 9.83 -10.80
C SER A 48 8.72 10.38 -10.69
N GLY A 49 8.53 11.70 -10.61
CA GLY A 49 7.21 12.33 -10.52
C GLY A 49 6.59 12.64 -11.88
N GLN A 50 5.36 13.15 -11.88
CA GLN A 50 4.67 13.61 -13.10
C GLN A 50 3.96 14.94 -12.85
N VAL A 51 3.77 15.72 -13.92
CA VAL A 51 3.09 17.03 -13.87
C VAL A 51 1.96 17.06 -14.89
N GLN A 52 0.73 17.26 -14.42
CA GLN A 52 -0.43 17.45 -15.28
C GLN A 52 -0.57 18.92 -15.64
N PHE A 53 -0.56 19.23 -16.93
CA PHE A 53 -0.89 20.56 -17.44
C PHE A 53 -2.34 20.64 -17.86
N THR A 54 -2.98 21.78 -17.57
CA THR A 54 -4.33 22.12 -18.03
C THR A 54 -4.28 23.42 -18.82
N ALA A 55 -4.97 23.47 -19.95
CA ALA A 55 -5.12 24.69 -20.75
C ALA A 55 -6.57 25.17 -20.69
N ILE A 56 -6.79 26.47 -20.44
CA ILE A 56 -8.12 27.06 -20.22
C ILE A 56 -8.28 28.33 -21.06
N LEU A 57 -9.39 28.43 -21.79
CA LEU A 57 -9.80 29.60 -22.56
C LEU A 57 -10.28 30.73 -21.63
N ALA A 58 -10.32 31.97 -22.13
CA ALA A 58 -10.82 33.12 -21.36
C ALA A 58 -12.29 33.00 -20.87
N ASN A 59 -13.08 32.06 -21.40
CA ASN A 59 -14.44 31.77 -20.94
C ASN A 59 -14.53 30.68 -19.85
N GLY A 60 -13.40 30.10 -19.43
CA GLY A 60 -13.33 29.01 -18.45
C GLY A 60 -13.44 27.60 -19.02
N GLU A 61 -13.63 27.43 -20.32
CA GLU A 61 -13.65 26.12 -20.98
C GLU A 61 -12.24 25.59 -21.26
N THR A 62 -12.08 24.27 -21.37
CA THR A 62 -10.80 23.63 -21.73
C THR A 62 -10.34 24.08 -23.12
N ALA A 63 -9.13 24.61 -23.21
CA ALA A 63 -8.54 25.04 -24.48
C ALA A 63 -8.02 23.83 -25.28
N PRO A 64 -8.47 23.62 -26.53
CA PRO A 64 -7.98 22.54 -27.37
C PRO A 64 -6.57 22.89 -27.89
N VAL A 65 -5.54 22.46 -27.17
CA VAL A 65 -4.13 22.73 -27.50
C VAL A 65 -3.41 21.52 -28.07
N ALA A 66 -2.28 21.76 -28.71
CA ALA A 66 -1.21 20.80 -28.95
C ALA A 66 -0.08 21.08 -27.95
N TRP A 67 0.37 20.04 -27.24
CA TRP A 67 1.45 20.11 -26.26
C TRP A 67 2.80 19.76 -26.89
N SER A 68 3.85 20.44 -26.48
CA SER A 68 5.24 20.09 -26.80
C SER A 68 6.20 20.59 -25.72
N ILE A 69 7.39 20.00 -25.66
CA ILE A 69 8.51 20.58 -24.92
C ILE A 69 9.20 21.60 -25.83
N ALA A 70 9.40 22.83 -25.36
CA ALA A 70 10.03 23.89 -26.15
C ALA A 70 11.54 23.97 -25.95
N GLU A 71 11.98 23.87 -24.69
CA GLU A 71 13.38 23.90 -24.28
C GLU A 71 13.54 23.14 -22.96
N GLY A 72 14.76 22.66 -22.71
CA GLY A 72 15.14 22.03 -21.46
C GLY A 72 16.65 22.12 -21.25
N GLU A 73 17.09 22.04 -19.99
CA GLU A 73 18.49 22.21 -19.61
C GLU A 73 19.28 20.90 -19.48
N ASN A 74 18.65 19.74 -19.68
CA ASN A 74 19.33 18.45 -19.61
C ASN A 74 20.20 18.23 -20.86
N PRO A 75 21.22 17.36 -20.83
CA PRO A 75 21.91 16.95 -22.05
C PRO A 75 20.99 16.13 -22.95
N SER A 76 21.04 16.36 -24.26
CA SER A 76 20.24 15.62 -25.24
C SER A 76 20.50 14.10 -25.27
N SER A 77 21.62 13.64 -24.71
CA SER A 77 21.92 12.22 -24.44
C SER A 77 20.95 11.61 -23.42
N LEU A 78 20.55 12.36 -22.38
CA LEU A 78 19.54 11.96 -21.39
C LEU A 78 18.12 12.38 -21.85
N GLY A 79 17.98 13.57 -22.43
CA GLY A 79 16.74 14.12 -22.98
C GLY A 79 15.89 14.89 -21.95
N GLU A 80 14.82 15.53 -22.42
CA GLU A 80 14.00 16.48 -21.63
C GLU A 80 12.68 15.88 -21.11
N GLY A 81 12.52 14.57 -21.16
CA GLY A 81 11.24 13.88 -20.87
C GLY A 81 10.27 13.88 -22.07
N ARG A 82 8.99 13.69 -21.79
CA ARG A 82 7.88 13.64 -22.78
C ARG A 82 6.63 14.34 -22.24
N ILE A 83 5.81 14.89 -23.13
CA ILE A 83 4.44 15.31 -22.80
C ILE A 83 3.45 14.67 -23.76
N ASP A 84 2.33 14.16 -23.24
CA ASP A 84 1.30 13.49 -24.04
C ASP A 84 0.23 14.46 -24.58
N ALA A 85 -0.73 13.91 -25.34
CA ALA A 85 -1.82 14.71 -25.91
C ALA A 85 -2.86 15.19 -24.87
N ALA A 86 -2.87 14.62 -23.66
CA ALA A 86 -3.71 15.03 -22.54
C ALA A 86 -3.03 16.11 -21.65
N GLY A 87 -1.75 16.40 -21.88
CA GLY A 87 -0.97 17.37 -21.11
C GLY A 87 -0.24 16.77 -19.91
N LEU A 88 -0.13 15.44 -19.83
CA LEU A 88 0.65 14.78 -18.79
C LEU A 88 2.13 14.78 -19.18
N TYR A 89 2.96 15.48 -18.41
CA TYR A 89 4.41 15.54 -18.56
C TYR A 89 5.08 14.47 -17.70
N THR A 90 5.91 13.63 -18.33
CA THR A 90 6.81 12.69 -17.68
C THR A 90 8.26 13.18 -17.85
N PRO A 91 9.00 13.46 -16.77
CA PRO A 91 10.42 13.80 -16.76
C PRO A 91 11.34 12.76 -17.46
N PRO A 92 12.62 13.11 -17.74
CA PRO A 92 13.62 12.15 -18.16
C PRO A 92 14.05 11.23 -17.01
N THR A 93 14.62 10.06 -17.35
CA THR A 93 15.00 9.02 -16.37
C THR A 93 16.22 9.38 -15.52
N ALA A 94 17.06 10.33 -15.97
CA ALA A 94 18.19 10.85 -15.21
C ALA A 94 18.54 12.29 -15.60
N LEU A 95 19.18 13.01 -14.69
CA LEU A 95 19.70 14.36 -14.87
C LEU A 95 21.23 14.37 -14.84
N ALA A 96 21.87 15.37 -15.46
CA ALA A 96 23.32 15.60 -15.38
C ALA A 96 23.73 16.70 -14.38
N ARG A 97 22.83 17.04 -13.44
CA ARG A 97 22.98 18.11 -12.44
C ARG A 97 21.83 18.08 -11.42
N ASP A 98 22.06 18.69 -10.25
CA ASP A 98 21.14 18.75 -9.10
C ASP A 98 19.73 19.27 -9.43
N THR A 99 19.57 20.17 -10.41
CA THR A 99 18.27 20.54 -10.99
C THR A 99 18.39 20.89 -12.48
N VAL A 100 17.35 20.61 -13.26
CA VAL A 100 17.15 21.12 -14.63
C VAL A 100 15.81 21.83 -14.75
N GLN A 101 15.74 22.87 -15.59
CA GLN A 101 14.46 23.49 -15.95
C GLN A 101 13.99 22.98 -17.33
N VAL A 102 12.69 22.72 -17.46
CA VAL A 102 12.04 22.32 -18.72
C VAL A 102 10.83 23.21 -18.97
N ARG A 103 10.75 23.79 -20.18
CA ARG A 103 9.62 24.61 -20.62
C ARG A 103 8.64 23.78 -21.43
N VAL A 104 7.44 23.61 -20.89
CA VAL A 104 6.30 23.06 -21.64
C VAL A 104 5.60 24.18 -22.39
N LEU A 105 5.20 23.89 -23.63
CA LEU A 105 4.52 24.79 -24.54
C LEU A 105 3.17 24.19 -24.95
N ALA A 106 2.13 25.02 -24.86
CA ALA A 106 0.85 24.79 -25.49
C ALA A 106 0.70 25.70 -26.71
N THR A 107 0.26 25.14 -27.82
CA THR A 107 -0.15 25.87 -29.04
C THR A 107 -1.63 25.63 -29.29
N LEU A 108 -2.43 26.69 -29.44
CA LEU A 108 -3.88 26.56 -29.61
C LEU A 108 -4.24 25.97 -30.98
N LYS A 109 -5.06 24.91 -31.05
CA LYS A 109 -5.39 24.24 -32.32
C LYS A 109 -6.18 25.12 -33.29
N SER A 110 -6.96 26.08 -32.78
CA SER A 110 -7.74 27.02 -33.60
C SER A 110 -6.93 28.24 -34.07
N ASP A 111 -5.82 28.54 -33.41
CA ASP A 111 -4.89 29.62 -33.79
C ASP A 111 -3.46 29.21 -33.39
N PRO A 112 -2.68 28.63 -34.32
CA PRO A 112 -1.30 28.22 -34.04
C PRO A 112 -0.34 29.36 -33.69
N THR A 113 -0.75 30.63 -33.80
CA THR A 113 0.04 31.78 -33.33
C THR A 113 -0.20 32.11 -31.86
N ALA A 114 -1.32 31.64 -31.29
CA ALA A 114 -1.59 31.72 -29.87
C ALA A 114 -0.85 30.59 -29.13
N GLN A 115 0.14 30.98 -28.33
CA GLN A 115 0.98 30.09 -27.54
C GLN A 115 1.04 30.54 -26.07
N ALA A 116 1.16 29.56 -25.18
CA ALA A 116 1.40 29.77 -23.75
C ALA A 116 2.44 28.75 -23.28
N SER A 117 3.33 29.15 -22.36
CA SER A 117 4.41 28.29 -21.88
C SER A 117 4.63 28.43 -20.38
N GLU A 118 5.04 27.35 -19.75
CA GLU A 118 5.24 27.26 -18.30
C GLU A 118 6.51 26.45 -18.01
N LEU A 119 7.20 26.80 -16.93
CA LEU A 119 8.53 26.31 -16.62
C LEU A 119 8.47 25.43 -15.37
N ILE A 120 8.93 24.19 -15.49
CA ILE A 120 9.01 23.22 -14.39
C ILE A 120 10.47 23.05 -14.01
N THR A 121 10.75 23.01 -12.70
CA THR A 121 12.07 22.62 -12.20
C THR A 121 12.05 21.14 -11.79
N ILE A 122 12.99 20.36 -12.31
CA ILE A 122 13.09 18.92 -12.11
C ILE A 122 14.34 18.63 -11.28
N SER A 123 14.20 17.82 -10.25
CA SER A 123 15.30 17.34 -9.40
C SER A 123 15.52 15.83 -9.58
N PRO A 124 16.69 15.27 -9.23
CA PRO A 124 16.90 13.83 -9.18
C PRO A 124 15.93 13.18 -8.19
N GLY A 125 15.13 12.23 -8.66
CA GLY A 125 14.41 11.30 -7.81
C GLY A 125 15.31 10.18 -7.30
N PHE A 126 14.84 9.45 -6.30
CA PHE A 126 15.40 8.14 -5.98
C PHE A 126 14.99 7.12 -7.06
N VAL A 127 15.91 6.22 -7.40
CA VAL A 127 15.69 5.15 -8.39
C VAL A 127 14.91 4.00 -7.78
N GLN A 128 15.08 3.78 -6.48
CA GLN A 128 14.47 2.72 -5.68
C GLN A 128 14.36 3.17 -4.21
N SER A 129 13.65 2.37 -3.39
CA SER A 129 13.66 2.51 -1.93
C SER A 129 15.08 2.43 -1.35
N LEU A 130 15.25 2.89 -0.11
CA LEU A 130 16.52 2.68 0.61
C LEU A 130 16.80 1.20 0.77
N LEU A 131 18.06 0.80 0.62
CA LEU A 131 18.53 -0.58 0.82
C LEU A 131 19.40 -0.69 2.07
N PRO A 132 19.09 -1.58 3.03
CA PRO A 132 17.83 -2.33 3.12
C PRO A 132 16.63 -1.42 3.41
N GLU A 133 15.42 -1.97 3.25
CA GLU A 133 14.15 -1.27 3.45
C GLU A 133 13.76 -1.16 4.94
N ASN A 134 14.20 -2.13 5.75
CA ASN A 134 14.12 -2.13 7.21
C ASN A 134 15.24 -2.97 7.84
N ALA A 135 15.52 -2.77 9.13
CA ALA A 135 16.49 -3.59 9.85
C ALA A 135 16.18 -3.67 11.35
N ALA A 136 16.30 -4.86 11.94
CA ALA A 136 16.37 -4.98 13.39
C ALA A 136 17.84 -5.10 13.82
N LEU A 137 18.24 -4.35 14.84
CA LEU A 137 19.62 -4.31 15.35
C LEU A 137 19.66 -4.40 16.87
N THR A 138 20.64 -5.10 17.40
CA THR A 138 20.98 -4.98 18.83
C THR A 138 21.86 -3.75 19.10
N PRO A 139 21.89 -3.21 20.34
CA PRO A 139 22.74 -2.09 20.72
C PRO A 139 24.21 -2.24 20.28
N GLY A 140 24.79 -1.14 19.77
CA GLY A 140 26.17 -1.09 19.28
C GLY A 140 26.46 -1.88 18.00
N ARG A 141 25.44 -2.27 17.23
CA ARG A 141 25.59 -2.88 15.90
C ARG A 141 25.41 -1.84 14.80
N ASP A 142 26.09 -2.11 13.69
CA ASP A 142 26.13 -1.25 12.52
C ASP A 142 25.39 -1.88 11.34
N ILE A 143 24.86 -1.04 10.44
CA ILE A 143 24.37 -1.46 9.13
C ILE A 143 24.74 -0.43 8.05
N GLU A 144 25.16 -0.91 6.88
CA GLU A 144 25.33 -0.06 5.70
C GLU A 144 23.96 0.18 5.04
N ILE A 145 23.71 1.43 4.68
CA ILE A 145 22.50 1.87 3.98
C ILE A 145 22.92 2.50 2.66
N THR A 146 22.24 2.11 1.59
CA THR A 146 22.48 2.57 0.23
C THR A 146 21.25 3.32 -0.29
N ALA A 147 21.49 4.44 -0.96
CA ALA A 147 20.52 5.17 -1.76
C ALA A 147 21.03 5.32 -3.19
N GLU A 148 20.15 5.24 -4.18
CA GLU A 148 20.48 5.48 -5.58
C GLU A 148 19.60 6.61 -6.12
N ILE A 149 20.23 7.60 -6.74
CA ILE A 149 19.58 8.81 -7.22
C ILE A 149 19.80 8.99 -8.72
N ALA A 150 18.77 9.51 -9.38
CA ALA A 150 18.69 9.71 -10.83
C ALA A 150 19.55 10.91 -11.33
N GLU A 151 20.79 11.01 -10.84
CA GLU A 151 21.79 12.00 -11.27
C GLU A 151 23.07 11.32 -11.72
N VAL A 152 23.57 11.70 -12.90
CA VAL A 152 24.82 11.18 -13.48
C VAL A 152 25.95 12.19 -13.27
N GLY A 153 27.14 11.69 -12.91
CA GLY A 153 28.39 12.46 -12.77
C GLY A 153 28.49 13.36 -11.53
N ASN A 154 27.42 13.54 -10.77
CA ASN A 154 27.35 14.37 -9.55
C ASN A 154 26.17 13.90 -8.67
N GLY A 155 25.88 14.59 -7.57
CA GLY A 155 24.67 14.43 -6.77
C GLY A 155 24.95 13.96 -5.35
N SER A 156 24.08 14.33 -4.41
CA SER A 156 24.24 13.93 -3.01
C SER A 156 22.89 13.69 -2.33
N VAL A 157 22.94 13.12 -1.13
CA VAL A 157 21.76 12.73 -0.35
C VAL A 157 21.89 13.35 1.03
N HIS A 158 20.84 14.01 1.50
CA HIS A 158 20.76 14.51 2.87
C HIS A 158 20.05 13.49 3.75
N TRP A 159 20.72 13.01 4.80
CA TRP A 159 20.19 11.99 5.71
C TRP A 159 19.74 12.59 7.04
N SER A 160 18.67 12.06 7.62
CA SER A 160 18.19 12.46 8.95
C SER A 160 17.59 11.32 9.76
N LEU A 161 17.80 11.37 11.08
CA LEU A 161 17.27 10.41 12.05
C LEU A 161 16.11 11.02 12.85
N SER A 162 14.97 10.34 12.85
CA SER A 162 13.76 10.67 13.60
C SER A 162 13.30 9.47 14.44
N GLY A 163 12.53 9.73 15.50
CA GLY A 163 12.10 8.70 16.45
C GLY A 163 11.70 9.31 17.78
N ASN A 164 11.07 8.51 18.64
CA ASN A 164 10.60 8.96 19.96
C ASN A 164 11.76 9.17 20.95
N ALA A 165 12.90 8.52 20.73
CA ALA A 165 14.12 8.70 21.52
C ALA A 165 14.62 10.16 21.50
N PRO A 166 15.27 10.64 22.58
CA PRO A 166 16.12 11.82 22.54
C PRO A 166 17.15 11.72 21.41
N ALA A 167 17.53 12.83 20.78
CA ALA A 167 18.38 12.80 19.59
C ALA A 167 19.76 12.12 19.80
N ALA A 168 20.30 12.16 21.02
CA ALA A 168 21.55 11.49 21.39
C ALA A 168 21.43 9.96 21.45
N ASP A 169 20.21 9.45 21.66
CA ASP A 169 19.90 8.04 21.85
C ASP A 169 19.39 7.38 20.55
N ARG A 170 19.38 8.09 19.41
CA ARG A 170 18.91 7.55 18.11
C ARG A 170 19.97 6.77 17.33
N GLY A 171 21.22 6.77 17.80
CA GLY A 171 22.37 6.26 17.07
C GLY A 171 23.10 7.35 16.27
N THR A 172 24.10 6.95 15.48
CA THR A 172 24.93 7.88 14.69
C THR A 172 25.04 7.46 13.23
N LEU A 173 25.24 8.43 12.34
CA LEU A 173 25.52 8.20 10.90
C LEU A 173 26.99 8.47 10.60
N SER A 174 27.60 7.65 9.74
CA SER A 174 28.93 7.91 9.20
C SER A 174 28.95 9.09 8.24
N THR A 175 30.16 9.54 7.86
CA THR A 175 30.33 10.32 6.63
C THR A 175 29.83 9.50 5.44
N GLN A 176 29.16 10.16 4.50
CA GLN A 176 28.67 9.58 3.26
C GLN A 176 29.78 9.38 2.23
N ASN A 177 29.65 8.32 1.44
CA ASN A 177 30.48 8.03 0.27
C ASN A 177 29.57 7.87 -0.95
N CYS A 178 29.79 8.64 -2.03
CA CYS A 178 29.05 8.53 -3.27
C CYS A 178 29.95 8.06 -4.41
N SER A 179 29.43 7.11 -5.20
CA SER A 179 30.01 6.68 -6.46
C SER A 179 29.19 7.29 -7.60
N HIS A 180 29.80 8.22 -8.34
CA HIS A 180 29.17 8.90 -9.47
C HIS A 180 29.50 8.17 -10.76
N SER A 181 28.49 7.58 -11.42
CA SER A 181 28.65 7.07 -12.78
C SER A 181 28.43 8.19 -13.80
N LEU A 182 29.19 8.19 -14.90
CA LEU A 182 29.01 9.17 -15.98
C LEU A 182 27.85 8.82 -16.92
N ASP A 183 27.50 7.53 -16.98
CA ASP A 183 26.51 6.97 -17.91
C ASP A 183 25.34 6.26 -17.18
N GLN A 184 25.36 6.25 -15.85
CA GLN A 184 24.35 5.64 -14.97
C GLN A 184 24.10 6.52 -13.74
N TYR A 185 23.25 6.05 -12.83
CA TYR A 185 22.89 6.70 -11.57
C TYR A 185 24.07 6.92 -10.60
N THR A 186 23.83 7.76 -9.60
CA THR A 186 24.76 7.98 -8.48
C THR A 186 24.30 7.19 -7.26
N THR A 187 25.19 6.33 -6.76
CA THR A 187 24.95 5.46 -5.60
C THR A 187 25.67 6.05 -4.39
N CYS A 188 24.92 6.37 -3.33
CA CYS A 188 25.44 6.97 -2.11
C CYS A 188 25.21 6.06 -0.90
N LYS A 189 26.26 5.89 -0.08
CA LYS A 189 26.28 4.98 1.06
C LYS A 189 26.63 5.69 2.37
N ILE A 190 26.01 5.24 3.46
CA ILE A 190 26.33 5.60 4.85
C ILE A 190 26.29 4.34 5.73
N THR A 191 26.92 4.39 6.90
CA THR A 191 26.72 3.41 7.97
C THR A 191 25.89 4.04 9.08
N TYR A 192 24.81 3.38 9.48
CA TYR A 192 24.11 3.66 10.74
C TYR A 192 24.70 2.80 11.86
N THR A 193 24.98 3.41 13.00
CA THR A 193 25.43 2.75 14.23
C THR A 193 24.36 2.88 15.31
N ALA A 194 23.86 1.75 15.80
CA ALA A 194 22.91 1.72 16.91
C ALA A 194 23.55 2.21 18.23
N PRO A 195 22.78 2.85 19.14
CA PRO A 195 23.26 3.22 20.47
C PRO A 195 23.88 2.05 21.21
N GLY A 196 24.92 2.28 22.02
CA GLY A 196 25.57 1.21 22.80
C GLY A 196 24.70 0.58 23.89
N SER A 197 23.57 1.22 24.25
CA SER A 197 22.55 0.71 25.17
C SER A 197 21.24 1.46 24.98
N ILE A 198 20.09 0.79 25.10
CA ILE A 198 18.76 1.42 25.03
C ILE A 198 17.93 1.06 26.29
N PRO A 199 17.11 1.98 26.83
CA PRO A 199 16.23 1.69 27.99
C PRO A 199 15.10 0.70 27.67
N ALA A 200 14.60 0.76 26.44
CA ALA A 200 13.56 -0.10 25.88
C ALA A 200 13.80 -0.25 24.37
N ALA A 201 13.17 -1.23 23.72
CA ALA A 201 13.22 -1.36 22.26
C ALA A 201 12.55 -0.15 21.59
N GLU A 202 13.06 0.29 20.45
CA GLU A 202 12.55 1.46 19.74
C GLU A 202 12.79 1.44 18.23
N THR A 203 11.81 1.94 17.48
CA THR A 203 11.93 2.16 16.05
C THR A 203 12.45 3.57 15.77
N ILE A 204 13.61 3.64 15.12
CA ILE A 204 14.21 4.84 14.55
C ILE A 204 13.84 4.89 13.06
N THR A 205 13.33 6.03 12.61
CA THR A 205 13.03 6.28 11.19
C THR A 205 14.16 7.11 10.58
N LEU A 206 14.81 6.55 9.57
CA LEU A 206 15.84 7.20 8.79
C LEU A 206 15.28 7.64 7.45
N THR A 207 15.39 8.93 7.16
CA THR A 207 14.95 9.52 5.90
C THR A 207 16.15 10.04 5.12
N ALA A 208 16.07 9.87 3.80
CA ALA A 208 17.03 10.34 2.82
C ALA A 208 16.33 11.33 1.89
N SER A 209 16.94 12.47 1.57
CA SER A 209 16.37 13.43 0.63
C SER A 209 17.34 14.01 -0.38
N THR A 210 16.86 14.26 -1.59
CA THR A 210 17.56 15.00 -2.64
C THR A 210 17.02 16.44 -2.69
N ASN A 211 17.95 17.41 -2.66
CA ASN A 211 17.70 18.84 -2.86
C ASN A 211 16.54 19.46 -2.05
N GLY A 212 16.19 18.84 -0.92
CA GLY A 212 15.16 19.31 0.02
C GLY A 212 13.71 19.12 -0.43
N VAL A 213 13.45 18.44 -1.56
CA VAL A 213 12.09 18.33 -2.14
C VAL A 213 11.53 16.90 -2.05
N HIS A 214 12.35 15.87 -2.17
CA HIS A 214 11.89 14.47 -2.20
C HIS A 214 12.55 13.65 -1.10
N ILE A 215 11.76 12.82 -0.41
CA ILE A 215 12.21 11.85 0.59
C ILE A 215 12.02 10.45 0.00
N ALA A 216 13.05 9.59 0.07
CA ALA A 216 12.93 8.18 -0.27
C ALA A 216 12.00 7.45 0.72
N THR A 217 11.46 6.30 0.36
CA THR A 217 10.72 5.40 1.28
C THR A 217 11.49 5.28 2.62
N PRO A 218 10.91 5.71 3.76
CA PRO A 218 11.67 5.81 5.00
C PRO A 218 12.13 4.44 5.53
N LEU A 219 13.43 4.28 5.75
CA LEU A 219 14.00 3.11 6.41
C LEU A 219 13.53 3.08 7.88
N ARG A 220 13.01 1.92 8.32
CA ARG A 220 12.72 1.68 9.75
C ARG A 220 13.76 0.76 10.37
N ILE A 221 14.43 1.27 11.40
CA ILE A 221 15.43 0.54 12.18
C ILE A 221 14.86 0.24 13.57
N LEU A 222 14.61 -1.03 13.88
CA LEU A 222 14.20 -1.46 15.22
C LEU A 222 15.44 -1.79 16.07
N VAL A 223 15.81 -0.88 16.98
CA VAL A 223 16.85 -1.17 17.97
C VAL A 223 16.22 -1.95 19.13
N ASN A 224 16.73 -3.14 19.45
CA ASN A 224 16.08 -4.06 20.40
C ASN A 224 17.04 -4.73 21.39
N ASN A 225 16.55 -5.00 22.60
CA ASN A 225 17.27 -5.73 23.65
C ASN A 225 17.07 -7.25 23.59
N ASN A 226 16.42 -7.79 22.55
CA ASN A 226 16.04 -9.21 22.46
C ASN A 226 17.12 -10.10 21.82
N GLY A 227 18.18 -9.52 21.27
CA GLY A 227 19.22 -10.25 20.52
C GLY A 227 19.02 -10.22 18.99
N TRP A 228 17.91 -9.68 18.51
CA TRP A 228 17.50 -9.82 17.12
C TRP A 228 18.31 -8.90 16.20
N ASN A 229 18.98 -9.51 15.23
CA ASN A 229 19.64 -8.81 14.14
C ASN A 229 19.08 -9.36 12.81
N THR A 230 18.33 -8.55 12.08
CA THR A 230 17.70 -8.95 10.80
C THR A 230 17.76 -7.82 9.77
N THR A 231 17.81 -8.22 8.50
CA THR A 231 17.77 -7.33 7.34
C THR A 231 17.27 -8.14 6.12
N PRO A 232 16.46 -7.57 5.21
CA PRO A 232 16.10 -8.21 3.93
C PRO A 232 17.31 -8.50 3.03
N SER A 233 18.48 -7.91 3.29
CA SER A 233 19.67 -8.12 2.45
C SER A 233 20.08 -9.60 2.31
N VAL A 234 19.77 -10.46 3.30
CA VAL A 234 20.03 -11.92 3.16
C VAL A 234 18.98 -12.62 2.28
N ASN A 235 17.75 -12.10 2.27
CA ASN A 235 16.65 -12.58 1.44
C ASN A 235 16.85 -12.19 -0.03
N GLN A 236 17.40 -10.99 -0.29
CA GLN A 236 17.79 -10.48 -1.62
C GLN A 236 19.09 -11.14 -2.15
N SER A 237 20.00 -11.58 -1.27
CA SER A 237 21.32 -12.10 -1.66
C SER A 237 21.30 -13.46 -2.37
N MET A 238 22.23 -13.65 -3.31
CA MET A 238 22.47 -14.95 -3.92
C MET A 238 23.03 -15.95 -2.88
N GLN A 239 22.26 -17.01 -2.61
CA GLN A 239 22.67 -18.08 -1.70
C GLN A 239 23.66 -19.05 -2.35
N THR A 240 24.47 -19.72 -1.51
CA THR A 240 25.46 -20.72 -1.93
C THR A 240 24.99 -22.13 -1.58
N GLY A 241 24.75 -22.96 -2.60
CA GLY A 241 24.23 -24.32 -2.43
C GLY A 241 22.71 -24.37 -2.64
N PRO A 242 22.01 -25.35 -2.04
CA PRO A 242 20.55 -25.38 -2.03
C PRO A 242 20.00 -24.16 -1.28
N ILE A 243 19.04 -23.44 -1.86
CA ILE A 243 18.49 -22.23 -1.26
C ILE A 243 17.60 -22.55 -0.04
N SER A 244 17.69 -21.72 0.99
CA SER A 244 16.57 -21.52 1.93
C SER A 244 15.52 -20.64 1.26
N LEU A 245 14.26 -20.88 1.58
CA LEU A 245 13.10 -20.13 1.12
C LEU A 245 12.90 -18.85 1.95
N GLY A 246 11.86 -18.07 1.66
CA GLY A 246 11.77 -16.67 2.08
C GLY A 246 12.74 -15.76 1.32
N SER A 247 13.48 -16.29 0.33
CA SER A 247 14.40 -15.55 -0.51
C SER A 247 13.68 -14.94 -1.71
N SER A 248 14.37 -13.99 -2.34
CA SER A 248 14.08 -13.50 -3.68
C SER A 248 13.96 -14.65 -4.69
N GLY A 249 13.00 -14.50 -5.59
CA GLY A 249 12.86 -15.31 -6.80
C GLY A 249 11.69 -14.85 -7.67
N GLY A 250 11.60 -15.42 -8.85
CA GLY A 250 10.57 -15.09 -9.84
C GLY A 250 10.79 -15.85 -11.14
N ASN A 251 9.97 -15.59 -12.15
CA ASN A 251 10.15 -16.16 -13.49
C ASN A 251 11.23 -15.39 -14.28
N ASP A 252 12.12 -16.10 -14.98
CA ASP A 252 13.21 -15.55 -15.80
C ASP A 252 12.72 -14.66 -16.95
N ASN A 253 11.44 -14.80 -17.35
CA ASN A 253 10.82 -14.00 -18.41
C ASN A 253 10.12 -12.72 -17.91
N ASP A 254 9.99 -12.50 -16.59
CA ASP A 254 9.12 -11.47 -16.00
C ASP A 254 9.79 -10.08 -16.01
N TYR A 255 9.93 -9.51 -17.22
CA TYR A 255 10.58 -8.23 -17.46
C TYR A 255 10.03 -7.45 -18.66
N ASP A 256 10.06 -6.12 -18.56
CA ASP A 256 9.67 -5.19 -19.60
C ASP A 256 10.86 -4.77 -20.46
N THR A 257 10.65 -4.64 -21.78
CA THR A 257 11.67 -4.12 -22.70
C THR A 257 11.26 -2.83 -23.39
N TYR A 258 12.18 -1.87 -23.43
CA TYR A 258 12.07 -0.65 -24.22
C TYR A 258 13.19 -0.59 -25.27
N GLN A 259 13.09 0.36 -26.20
CA GLN A 259 14.13 0.61 -27.21
C GLN A 259 14.93 1.87 -26.89
N ASP A 260 16.25 1.79 -27.07
CA ASP A 260 17.13 2.96 -26.98
C ASP A 260 16.96 3.91 -28.18
N LYS A 261 17.69 5.04 -28.18
CA LYS A 261 17.67 6.03 -29.27
C LYS A 261 18.18 5.49 -30.62
N SER A 262 18.81 4.32 -30.65
CA SER A 262 19.29 3.61 -31.84
C SER A 262 18.38 2.45 -32.25
N GLY A 263 17.32 2.16 -31.49
CA GLY A 263 16.38 1.06 -31.70
C GLY A 263 16.77 -0.28 -31.07
N ASN A 264 17.83 -0.34 -30.26
CA ASN A 264 18.24 -1.58 -29.59
C ASN A 264 17.34 -1.84 -28.36
N PRO A 265 16.90 -3.08 -28.12
CA PRO A 265 16.12 -3.41 -26.94
C PRO A 265 16.99 -3.44 -25.67
N TYR A 266 16.50 -2.84 -24.58
CA TYR A 266 17.03 -2.96 -23.23
C TYR A 266 15.92 -3.33 -22.25
N ILE A 267 16.27 -3.96 -21.13
CA ILE A 267 15.30 -4.28 -20.07
C ILE A 267 15.13 -3.03 -19.23
N ALA A 268 13.89 -2.59 -19.05
CA ALA A 268 13.54 -1.33 -18.39
C ALA A 268 13.05 -1.54 -16.96
N ASN A 269 12.25 -2.58 -16.75
CA ASN A 269 11.71 -3.00 -15.47
C ASN A 269 11.77 -4.52 -15.41
N CYS A 270 11.86 -5.08 -14.22
CA CYS A 270 11.70 -6.52 -14.00
C CYS A 270 11.01 -6.78 -12.67
N CYS A 271 10.33 -7.91 -12.61
CA CYS A 271 9.54 -8.31 -11.47
C CYS A 271 10.30 -9.31 -10.59
N GLY A 272 9.70 -9.60 -9.44
CA GLY A 272 10.16 -10.63 -8.54
C GLY A 272 9.37 -10.59 -7.24
N GLY A 273 9.42 -11.68 -6.51
CA GLY A 273 8.76 -11.81 -5.23
C GLY A 273 9.55 -12.70 -4.29
N THR A 274 8.81 -13.37 -3.41
CA THR A 274 9.36 -14.30 -2.42
C THR A 274 9.06 -15.73 -2.82
N LEU A 275 10.07 -16.59 -2.83
CA LEU A 275 9.89 -18.04 -2.87
C LEU A 275 9.53 -18.51 -1.46
N GLY A 276 8.24 -18.55 -1.13
CA GLY A 276 7.78 -18.55 0.26
C GLY A 276 7.90 -19.87 1.02
N ALA A 277 7.51 -20.98 0.39
CA ALA A 277 7.45 -22.28 1.06
C ALA A 277 7.80 -23.43 0.13
N LEU A 278 8.16 -24.56 0.74
CA LEU A 278 8.27 -25.84 0.06
C LEU A 278 6.99 -26.62 0.33
N VAL A 279 6.31 -27.10 -0.71
CA VAL A 279 5.20 -28.03 -0.57
C VAL A 279 5.54 -29.34 -1.27
N GLN A 280 4.89 -30.43 -0.84
CA GLN A 280 5.02 -31.72 -1.49
C GLN A 280 3.64 -32.30 -1.82
N ASP A 281 3.58 -33.07 -2.90
CA ASP A 281 2.40 -33.85 -3.26
C ASP A 281 2.37 -35.22 -2.55
N THR A 282 1.31 -35.99 -2.80
CA THR A 282 1.16 -37.35 -2.26
C THR A 282 2.21 -38.37 -2.74
N SER A 283 3.01 -38.04 -3.77
CA SER A 283 4.14 -38.86 -4.24
C SER A 283 5.48 -38.49 -3.59
N GLY A 284 5.54 -37.39 -2.84
CA GLY A 284 6.77 -36.83 -2.30
C GLY A 284 7.52 -35.93 -3.28
N SER A 285 6.90 -35.56 -4.40
CA SER A 285 7.46 -34.59 -5.35
C SER A 285 7.36 -33.18 -4.75
N GLN A 286 8.47 -32.46 -4.68
CA GLN A 286 8.58 -31.15 -4.02
C GLN A 286 8.42 -29.98 -5.02
N TYR A 287 7.75 -28.93 -4.55
CA TYR A 287 7.42 -27.74 -5.32
C TYR A 287 7.66 -26.48 -4.50
N ILE A 288 8.20 -25.45 -5.14
CA ILE A 288 8.31 -24.10 -4.58
C ILE A 288 6.94 -23.43 -4.68
N LEU A 289 6.40 -22.96 -3.56
CA LEU A 289 5.16 -22.19 -3.47
C LEU A 289 5.47 -20.69 -3.42
N SER A 290 4.76 -19.94 -4.26
CA SER A 290 4.68 -18.47 -4.24
C SER A 290 3.37 -18.04 -4.93
N ASN A 291 3.18 -16.75 -5.21
CA ASN A 291 2.00 -16.25 -5.92
C ASN A 291 2.03 -16.58 -7.42
N ASN A 292 0.86 -16.55 -8.06
CA ASN A 292 0.74 -16.59 -9.51
C ASN A 292 1.43 -15.36 -10.13
N HIS A 293 1.23 -14.15 -9.58
CA HIS A 293 1.90 -12.96 -10.11
C HIS A 293 3.43 -12.93 -9.94
N VAL A 294 4.03 -13.90 -9.22
CA VAL A 294 5.49 -14.01 -9.00
C VAL A 294 6.12 -15.12 -9.84
N LEU A 295 5.45 -16.28 -10.00
CA LEU A 295 5.98 -17.42 -10.76
C LEU A 295 5.35 -17.57 -12.16
N ALA A 296 4.16 -17.02 -12.36
CA ALA A 296 3.33 -17.23 -13.53
C ALA A 296 2.95 -15.92 -14.25
N GLU A 297 3.66 -14.82 -13.97
CA GLU A 297 3.55 -13.52 -14.67
C GLU A 297 2.08 -13.00 -14.72
N SER A 298 1.30 -13.26 -13.67
CA SER A 298 -0.14 -12.96 -13.60
C SER A 298 -1.00 -13.65 -14.68
N ASP A 299 -0.86 -14.97 -14.83
CA ASP A 299 -1.39 -15.85 -15.91
C ASP A 299 -0.65 -15.78 -17.27
N GLN A 300 0.40 -14.98 -17.45
CA GLN A 300 1.09 -14.82 -18.75
C GLN A 300 2.10 -15.94 -19.07
N ALA A 301 2.68 -16.57 -18.04
CA ALA A 301 3.74 -17.57 -18.18
C ALA A 301 3.28 -18.93 -18.72
N GLN A 302 4.25 -19.77 -19.11
CA GLN A 302 4.05 -21.11 -19.66
C GLN A 302 4.57 -22.22 -18.72
N ASN A 303 3.92 -23.39 -18.79
CA ASN A 303 4.35 -24.57 -18.02
C ASN A 303 5.72 -25.04 -18.53
N GLY A 304 6.72 -25.01 -17.66
CA GLY A 304 8.12 -25.28 -17.99
C GLY A 304 9.03 -24.05 -17.94
N ASP A 305 8.49 -22.83 -17.82
CA ASP A 305 9.27 -21.61 -17.67
C ASP A 305 10.14 -21.66 -16.42
N ILE A 306 11.30 -21.00 -16.47
CA ILE A 306 12.35 -21.12 -15.47
C ILE A 306 12.06 -20.18 -14.30
N ILE A 307 12.20 -20.70 -13.08
CA ILE A 307 12.16 -19.90 -11.84
C ILE A 307 13.57 -19.77 -11.28
N ASP A 308 13.98 -18.52 -11.03
CA ASP A 308 15.31 -18.16 -10.55
C ASP A 308 15.36 -17.82 -9.06
N ALA A 309 16.55 -17.99 -8.49
CA ALA A 309 16.93 -17.39 -7.22
C ALA A 309 18.37 -16.82 -7.29
N PRO A 310 18.60 -15.55 -6.90
CA PRO A 310 17.57 -14.54 -6.60
C PRO A 310 16.72 -14.21 -7.85
N GLY A 311 15.63 -13.46 -7.69
CA GLY A 311 14.83 -12.99 -8.81
C GLY A 311 15.55 -11.91 -9.62
N LEU A 312 15.06 -11.65 -10.84
CA LEU A 312 15.63 -10.65 -11.76
C LEU A 312 15.86 -9.28 -11.09
N ILE A 313 14.90 -8.88 -10.26
CA ILE A 313 14.89 -7.61 -9.51
C ILE A 313 16.11 -7.41 -8.59
N ASP A 314 16.71 -8.48 -8.05
CA ASP A 314 17.94 -8.41 -7.23
C ASP A 314 19.21 -8.74 -8.02
N ASN A 315 19.08 -9.06 -9.31
CA ASN A 315 20.17 -9.34 -10.24
C ASN A 315 20.32 -8.25 -11.33
N GLY A 316 19.84 -7.04 -11.06
CA GLY A 316 19.93 -5.91 -11.99
C GLY A 316 19.17 -6.14 -13.31
N CYS A 317 18.06 -6.89 -13.25
CA CYS A 317 17.24 -7.26 -14.40
C CYS A 317 18.00 -7.99 -15.53
N VAL A 318 18.94 -8.87 -15.18
CA VAL A 318 19.68 -9.72 -16.14
C VAL A 318 19.13 -11.16 -16.11
N PRO A 319 18.38 -11.61 -17.14
CA PRO A 319 17.90 -12.99 -17.25
C PRO A 319 19.00 -13.99 -17.64
N LEU A 320 18.73 -15.29 -17.48
CA LEU A 320 19.71 -16.38 -17.63
C LEU A 320 20.31 -16.49 -19.03
N ASP A 321 19.57 -16.05 -20.07
CA ASP A 321 20.04 -16.07 -21.45
C ASP A 321 21.15 -15.03 -21.73
N ARG A 322 21.40 -14.10 -20.79
CA ARG A 322 22.42 -13.05 -20.90
C ARG A 322 23.64 -13.36 -20.05
N ALA A 323 24.81 -13.23 -20.67
CA ALA A 323 26.11 -13.54 -20.08
C ALA A 323 26.61 -12.47 -19.07
N SER A 324 25.91 -12.30 -17.95
CA SER A 324 26.38 -11.53 -16.79
C SER A 324 25.64 -11.80 -15.46
N GLY A 325 24.64 -12.69 -15.41
CA GLY A 325 23.79 -12.86 -14.23
C GLY A 325 24.41 -13.64 -13.06
N ASN A 326 24.17 -13.17 -11.83
CA ASN A 326 24.37 -13.90 -10.58
C ASN A 326 23.06 -14.59 -10.12
N ILE A 327 22.39 -15.28 -11.04
CA ILE A 327 21.16 -16.06 -10.80
C ILE A 327 21.36 -17.54 -11.07
N ARG A 328 20.45 -18.36 -10.53
CA ARG A 328 20.45 -19.81 -10.72
C ARG A 328 19.00 -20.29 -10.91
N PRO A 329 18.74 -21.20 -11.87
CA PRO A 329 17.44 -21.85 -11.98
C PRO A 329 17.22 -22.78 -10.78
N VAL A 330 16.17 -22.53 -9.99
CA VAL A 330 15.81 -23.33 -8.80
C VAL A 330 14.57 -24.19 -9.01
N GLY A 331 13.78 -23.91 -10.04
CA GLY A 331 12.67 -24.77 -10.46
C GLY A 331 12.12 -24.40 -11.83
N THR A 332 11.03 -25.06 -12.23
CA THR A 332 10.25 -24.67 -13.41
C THR A 332 8.76 -24.60 -13.11
N LEU A 333 8.07 -23.57 -13.61
CA LEU A 333 6.63 -23.36 -13.39
C LEU A 333 5.84 -24.60 -13.80
N ARG A 334 4.99 -25.11 -12.91
CA ARG A 334 4.27 -26.37 -13.13
C ARG A 334 2.76 -26.28 -12.97
N TYR A 335 2.29 -25.57 -11.96
CA TYR A 335 0.86 -25.34 -11.70
C TYR A 335 0.66 -23.87 -11.33
N SER A 336 -0.44 -23.27 -11.77
CA SER A 336 -0.87 -21.94 -11.33
C SER A 336 -2.39 -21.96 -11.12
N VAL A 337 -2.86 -21.19 -10.16
CA VAL A 337 -4.28 -20.93 -9.95
C VAL A 337 -4.67 -19.75 -10.85
N PRO A 338 -5.53 -19.92 -11.87
CA PRO A 338 -5.80 -18.84 -12.82
C PRO A 338 -6.44 -17.63 -12.15
N LEU A 339 -5.84 -16.46 -12.33
CA LEU A 339 -6.35 -15.18 -11.83
C LEU A 339 -7.58 -14.74 -12.62
N SER A 340 -7.55 -14.89 -13.95
CA SER A 340 -8.70 -14.62 -14.84
C SER A 340 -9.97 -15.44 -14.56
N SER A 341 -9.88 -16.53 -13.78
CA SER A 341 -11.03 -17.35 -13.40
C SER A 341 -11.79 -16.76 -12.20
N ASN A 342 -13.12 -16.73 -12.30
CA ASN A 342 -14.03 -16.39 -11.20
C ASN A 342 -14.40 -17.59 -10.30
N ARG A 343 -13.77 -18.76 -10.52
CA ARG A 343 -13.98 -19.99 -9.75
C ARG A 343 -12.85 -20.31 -8.78
N THR A 344 -11.87 -19.42 -8.71
CA THR A 344 -10.63 -19.54 -7.94
C THR A 344 -10.48 -18.33 -7.05
N ASN A 345 -10.02 -18.52 -5.82
CA ASN A 345 -10.04 -17.55 -4.73
C ASN A 345 -8.68 -17.39 -4.04
N VAL A 346 -7.59 -17.86 -4.67
CA VAL A 346 -6.22 -17.61 -4.22
C VAL A 346 -5.33 -17.12 -5.35
N ASP A 347 -4.29 -16.38 -4.98
CA ASP A 347 -3.17 -16.02 -5.84
C ASP A 347 -1.99 -16.95 -5.52
N ALA A 348 -1.84 -18.04 -6.28
CA ALA A 348 -0.86 -19.07 -5.99
C ALA A 348 -0.36 -19.81 -7.23
N ALA A 349 0.92 -20.19 -7.21
CA ALA A 349 1.56 -21.03 -8.20
C ALA A 349 2.62 -21.94 -7.56
N LEU A 350 2.95 -23.01 -8.28
CA LEU A 350 3.93 -24.02 -7.91
C LEU A 350 4.94 -24.23 -9.03
N ALA A 351 6.22 -24.15 -8.68
CA ALA A 351 7.31 -24.55 -9.55
C ALA A 351 7.90 -25.88 -9.08
N ALA A 352 8.11 -26.84 -9.99
CA ALA A 352 8.76 -28.10 -9.69
C ALA A 352 10.23 -27.85 -9.33
N VAL A 353 10.70 -28.37 -8.19
CA VAL A 353 12.05 -28.12 -7.69
C VAL A 353 13.11 -28.73 -8.60
N THR A 354 14.10 -27.94 -9.01
CA THR A 354 15.32 -28.44 -9.65
C THR A 354 16.11 -29.28 -8.63
N PRO A 355 16.47 -30.55 -8.93
CA PRO A 355 17.10 -31.43 -7.95
C PRO A 355 18.36 -30.84 -7.29
N GLY A 356 18.32 -30.68 -5.96
CA GLY A 356 19.42 -30.12 -5.17
C GLY A 356 19.53 -28.59 -5.18
N ALA A 357 18.59 -27.86 -5.80
CA ALA A 357 18.60 -26.40 -5.83
C ALA A 357 17.92 -25.72 -4.63
N VAL A 358 17.07 -26.44 -3.88
CA VAL A 358 16.35 -25.96 -2.69
C VAL A 358 16.65 -26.89 -1.51
N ASP A 359 16.73 -26.36 -0.29
CA ASP A 359 16.81 -27.16 0.94
C ASP A 359 15.53 -28.01 1.09
N SER A 360 15.69 -29.32 0.95
CA SER A 360 14.59 -30.30 0.96
C SER A 360 13.86 -30.42 2.30
N SER A 361 14.37 -29.81 3.38
CA SER A 361 13.68 -29.71 4.67
C SER A 361 12.60 -28.62 4.71
N GLY A 362 12.58 -27.71 3.73
CA GLY A 362 11.67 -26.56 3.70
C GLY A 362 12.14 -25.36 4.52
N SER A 363 13.42 -25.28 4.87
CA SER A 363 14.01 -24.14 5.60
C SER A 363 13.67 -22.79 4.97
N ILE A 364 13.15 -21.87 5.77
CA ILE A 364 12.90 -20.47 5.41
C ILE A 364 13.91 -19.59 6.17
N LEU A 365 14.51 -18.63 5.47
CA LEU A 365 15.44 -17.64 6.02
C LEU A 365 14.84 -16.91 7.22
N GLN A 366 15.64 -16.64 8.24
CA GLN A 366 15.27 -15.85 9.42
C GLN A 366 14.16 -16.46 10.32
N LEU A 367 13.79 -17.74 10.16
CA LEU A 367 12.85 -18.42 11.08
C LEU A 367 13.53 -19.14 12.26
N GLU A 368 14.85 -19.14 12.37
CA GLU A 368 15.55 -19.85 13.45
C GLU A 368 15.16 -19.33 14.86
N PRO A 369 14.84 -20.22 15.83
CA PRO A 369 14.59 -19.82 17.21
C PRO A 369 15.79 -19.11 17.85
N THR A 370 15.63 -17.84 18.20
CA THR A 370 16.70 -17.05 18.80
C THR A 370 16.89 -17.38 20.29
N ALA A 371 18.07 -17.88 20.67
CA ALA A 371 18.45 -17.98 22.08
C ALA A 371 18.75 -16.59 22.68
N PRO A 372 18.31 -16.29 23.92
CA PRO A 372 18.62 -15.01 24.57
C PRO A 372 20.12 -14.72 24.62
N GLY A 373 20.52 -13.54 24.16
CA GLY A 373 21.92 -13.11 24.13
C GLY A 373 22.73 -13.58 22.92
N ASN A 374 22.13 -14.27 21.94
CA ASN A 374 22.73 -14.35 20.62
C ASN A 374 22.70 -12.95 19.96
N THR A 375 23.79 -12.56 19.29
CA THR A 375 23.95 -11.28 18.58
C THR A 375 24.36 -11.44 17.11
N THR A 376 24.31 -12.68 16.59
CA THR A 376 24.39 -12.94 15.15
C THR A 376 23.05 -12.64 14.46
N SER A 377 23.06 -12.61 13.13
CA SER A 377 21.82 -12.64 12.35
C SER A 377 21.03 -13.92 12.64
N ILE A 378 19.70 -13.85 12.51
CA ILE A 378 18.81 -15.01 12.67
C ILE A 378 18.97 -15.95 11.46
N GLY A 379 19.24 -17.23 11.70
CA GLY A 379 19.40 -18.26 10.67
C GLY A 379 18.09 -18.75 10.06
N SER A 380 18.19 -19.75 9.18
CA SER A 380 17.03 -20.42 8.58
C SER A 380 16.46 -21.51 9.49
N ALA A 381 15.15 -21.72 9.44
CA ALA A 381 14.51 -22.93 9.99
C ALA A 381 13.27 -23.32 9.17
N PRO A 382 12.92 -24.61 9.10
CA PRO A 382 11.71 -25.05 8.42
C PRO A 382 10.45 -24.72 9.25
N PRO A 383 9.33 -24.32 8.61
CA PRO A 383 8.04 -24.20 9.30
C PRO A 383 7.53 -25.57 9.75
N VAL A 384 6.42 -25.63 10.48
CA VAL A 384 5.78 -26.92 10.79
C VAL A 384 5.14 -27.52 9.53
N ALA A 385 5.39 -28.81 9.30
CA ALA A 385 4.85 -29.54 8.17
C ALA A 385 3.33 -29.79 8.31
N GLY A 386 2.61 -29.78 7.19
CA GLY A 386 1.18 -30.13 7.14
C GLY A 386 0.33 -29.16 6.33
N THR A 387 -0.92 -28.97 6.75
CA THR A 387 -1.91 -28.11 6.07
C THR A 387 -2.03 -26.71 6.67
N GLY A 388 -1.20 -26.39 7.68
CA GLY A 388 -1.30 -25.17 8.48
C GLY A 388 -2.37 -25.21 9.58
N GLU A 389 -2.40 -24.14 10.38
CA GLU A 389 -3.46 -23.87 11.35
C GLU A 389 -4.54 -22.94 10.77
N THR A 390 -5.76 -23.07 11.28
CA THR A 390 -6.89 -22.22 10.91
C THR A 390 -7.04 -21.08 11.91
N LEU A 391 -7.35 -19.88 11.43
CA LEU A 391 -7.73 -18.77 12.31
C LEU A 391 -9.16 -18.95 12.81
N ASP A 392 -9.35 -18.99 14.13
CA ASP A 392 -10.66 -19.01 14.77
C ASP A 392 -10.62 -18.27 16.12
N THR A 393 -11.74 -18.24 16.86
CA THR A 393 -11.83 -17.52 18.13
C THR A 393 -10.95 -18.06 19.27
N THR A 394 -10.20 -19.14 19.05
CA THR A 394 -9.22 -19.68 20.01
C THR A 394 -7.81 -19.10 19.84
N ASN A 395 -7.45 -18.60 18.65
CA ASN A 395 -6.14 -17.99 18.37
C ASN A 395 -6.21 -16.53 17.91
N LEU A 396 -7.32 -16.07 17.31
CA LEU A 396 -7.46 -14.71 16.74
C LEU A 396 -7.14 -13.54 17.69
N ALA A 397 -7.30 -13.73 19.00
CA ALA A 397 -7.03 -12.73 20.04
C ALA A 397 -5.52 -12.46 20.25
N ASP A 398 -4.71 -13.52 20.22
CA ASP A 398 -3.33 -13.52 20.70
C ASP A 398 -2.30 -13.94 19.64
N ILE A 399 -2.75 -14.40 18.45
CA ILE A 399 -1.86 -14.87 17.39
C ILE A 399 -1.01 -13.72 16.80
N HIS A 400 0.29 -13.96 16.74
CA HIS A 400 1.26 -13.07 16.15
C HIS A 400 1.76 -13.66 14.83
N LEU A 401 1.36 -13.02 13.74
CA LEU A 401 1.70 -13.44 12.39
C LEU A 401 3.11 -12.95 12.06
N VAL A 402 3.99 -13.86 11.64
CA VAL A 402 5.35 -13.54 11.17
C VAL A 402 5.56 -14.07 9.76
N LYS A 403 6.35 -13.35 8.97
CA LYS A 403 6.75 -13.77 7.61
C LYS A 403 8.17 -13.35 7.33
N SER A 404 8.88 -14.14 6.53
CA SER A 404 10.19 -13.79 5.97
C SER A 404 10.03 -13.60 4.46
N GLY A 405 10.17 -12.35 4.01
CA GLY A 405 9.95 -11.96 2.61
C GLY A 405 11.20 -11.33 2.00
N ARG A 406 11.25 -11.27 0.66
CA ARG A 406 12.34 -10.65 -0.09
C ARG A 406 12.65 -9.24 0.39
N THR A 407 11.64 -8.38 0.48
CA THR A 407 11.80 -6.93 0.57
C THR A 407 11.87 -6.44 2.00
N THR A 408 11.10 -7.04 2.91
CA THR A 408 11.12 -6.61 4.33
C THR A 408 11.74 -7.64 5.29
N GLY A 409 12.19 -8.79 4.78
CA GLY A 409 12.79 -9.84 5.62
C GLY A 409 11.79 -10.36 6.65
N LEU A 410 12.27 -10.69 7.85
CA LEU A 410 11.45 -11.06 9.00
C LEU A 410 10.71 -9.84 9.57
N THR A 411 9.39 -9.88 9.50
CA THR A 411 8.47 -8.93 10.16
C THR A 411 7.43 -9.69 10.99
N CYS A 412 6.75 -8.97 11.88
CA CYS A 412 5.66 -9.47 12.72
C CYS A 412 4.52 -8.47 12.81
N SER A 413 3.27 -8.96 12.89
CA SER A 413 2.08 -8.16 13.18
C SER A 413 0.96 -9.03 13.78
N THR A 414 -0.28 -8.53 13.80
CA THR A 414 -1.49 -9.23 14.26
C THR A 414 -2.62 -9.12 13.25
N VAL A 415 -3.62 -10.01 13.37
CA VAL A 415 -4.81 -10.01 12.51
C VAL A 415 -5.61 -8.72 12.73
N GLN A 416 -5.89 -8.00 11.63
CA GLN A 416 -6.77 -6.84 11.61
C GLN A 416 -8.19 -7.19 11.19
N SER A 417 -8.35 -8.15 10.28
CA SER A 417 -9.65 -8.60 9.78
C SER A 417 -9.61 -10.05 9.29
N VAL A 418 -10.77 -10.69 9.35
CA VAL A 418 -11.06 -11.99 8.72
C VAL A 418 -12.28 -11.85 7.81
N ASP A 419 -12.57 -12.87 7.00
CA ASP A 419 -13.61 -12.83 5.97
C ASP A 419 -13.51 -11.59 5.07
N LEU A 420 -12.27 -11.19 4.74
CA LEU A 420 -12.02 -10.02 3.90
C LEU A 420 -12.30 -10.38 2.44
N SER A 421 -13.33 -9.73 1.88
CA SER A 421 -13.47 -9.58 0.43
C SER A 421 -12.67 -8.39 -0.05
N VAL A 422 -11.74 -8.56 -0.99
CA VAL A 422 -10.91 -7.46 -1.50
C VAL A 422 -10.69 -7.56 -3.01
N ARG A 423 -10.69 -6.40 -3.67
CA ARG A 423 -10.47 -6.22 -5.11
C ARG A 423 -9.01 -5.83 -5.38
N ILE A 424 -8.37 -6.57 -6.29
CA ILE A 424 -6.96 -6.45 -6.67
C ILE A 424 -6.88 -6.27 -8.17
N ASP A 425 -6.05 -5.33 -8.61
CA ASP A 425 -5.76 -5.10 -10.02
C ASP A 425 -4.43 -5.79 -10.38
N TYR A 426 -4.44 -6.60 -11.44
CA TYR A 426 -3.28 -7.30 -11.98
C TYR A 426 -2.88 -6.73 -13.32
N TYR A 427 -1.59 -6.82 -13.64
CA TYR A 427 -0.96 -6.21 -14.80
C TYR A 427 -0.20 -7.25 -15.64
N LYS A 428 0.17 -6.87 -16.87
CA LYS A 428 0.97 -7.69 -17.79
C LYS A 428 2.44 -7.32 -17.84
N ASP A 429 2.80 -6.26 -17.12
CA ASP A 429 4.07 -5.56 -17.17
C ASP A 429 4.47 -5.13 -15.76
N CYS A 430 5.76 -5.17 -15.47
CA CYS A 430 6.32 -4.86 -14.17
C CYS A 430 6.17 -3.38 -13.80
N ALA A 431 6.01 -2.51 -14.80
CA ALA A 431 5.70 -1.10 -14.64
C ALA A 431 4.22 -0.78 -14.30
N GLU A 432 3.34 -1.79 -14.14
CA GLU A 432 1.90 -1.64 -13.86
C GLU A 432 1.16 -0.69 -14.86
N THR A 433 1.57 -0.67 -16.13
CA THR A 433 0.99 0.23 -17.16
C THR A 433 -0.01 -0.45 -18.09
N GLN A 434 -0.03 -1.79 -18.13
CA GLN A 434 -0.87 -2.61 -18.99
C GLN A 434 -1.79 -3.52 -18.14
N PRO A 435 -2.98 -3.03 -17.74
CA PRO A 435 -3.94 -3.82 -16.98
C PRO A 435 -4.26 -5.17 -17.63
N TYR A 436 -4.28 -6.23 -16.83
CA TYR A 436 -4.66 -7.57 -17.21
C TYR A 436 -6.09 -7.89 -16.77
N THR A 437 -6.33 -7.96 -15.45
CA THR A 437 -7.61 -8.34 -14.86
C THR A 437 -7.77 -7.73 -13.47
N THR A 438 -9.00 -7.45 -13.09
CA THR A 438 -9.37 -7.05 -11.73
C THR A 438 -10.06 -8.23 -11.06
N LYS A 439 -9.50 -8.75 -9.96
CA LYS A 439 -10.05 -9.91 -9.24
C LYS A 439 -10.56 -9.51 -7.86
N THR A 440 -11.71 -10.06 -7.48
CA THR A 440 -12.18 -10.03 -6.09
C THR A 440 -11.88 -11.37 -5.44
N PHE A 441 -11.05 -11.35 -4.40
CA PHE A 441 -10.87 -12.47 -3.46
C PHE A 441 -11.85 -12.31 -2.30
N SER A 442 -12.17 -13.40 -1.60
CA SER A 442 -13.10 -13.44 -0.45
C SER A 442 -12.57 -14.39 0.63
N GLY A 443 -13.00 -14.27 1.89
CA GLY A 443 -12.47 -15.12 2.97
C GLY A 443 -11.01 -14.83 3.38
N GLN A 444 -10.43 -13.72 2.91
CA GLN A 444 -8.99 -13.44 3.10
C GLN A 444 -8.67 -12.92 4.51
N ILE A 445 -7.39 -13.00 4.87
CA ILE A 445 -6.84 -12.51 6.15
C ILE A 445 -6.26 -11.11 5.92
N GLY A 446 -6.73 -10.11 6.67
CA GLY A 446 -6.13 -8.78 6.71
C GLY A 446 -5.24 -8.61 7.95
N ILE A 447 -4.05 -8.07 7.75
CA ILE A 447 -2.96 -7.99 8.75
C ILE A 447 -2.60 -6.52 8.95
N THR A 448 -2.52 -6.07 10.21
CA THR A 448 -2.38 -4.63 10.53
C THR A 448 -0.97 -4.08 10.28
N GLY A 449 -0.87 -2.76 10.10
CA GLY A 449 0.40 -2.02 10.05
C GLY A 449 0.90 -1.74 8.63
N ASP A 450 1.74 -0.70 8.49
CA ASP A 450 2.37 -0.32 7.22
C ASP A 450 3.82 -0.79 7.09
N HIS A 451 4.33 -1.63 8.01
CA HIS A 451 5.67 -2.25 7.92
C HIS A 451 5.64 -3.78 8.08
N PHE A 452 4.48 -4.42 7.94
CA PHE A 452 4.39 -5.88 7.87
C PHE A 452 4.91 -6.45 6.54
N SER A 453 4.58 -5.82 5.41
CA SER A 453 5.11 -6.18 4.09
C SER A 453 5.17 -4.99 3.14
N ASP A 454 5.97 -5.09 2.08
CA ASP A 454 5.92 -4.22 0.89
C ASP A 454 5.96 -5.09 -0.40
N SER A 455 5.90 -4.47 -1.58
CA SER A 455 6.05 -5.17 -2.87
C SER A 455 7.31 -6.03 -2.89
N GLY A 456 7.22 -7.20 -3.53
CA GLY A 456 8.24 -8.24 -3.52
C GLY A 456 8.17 -9.20 -2.32
N ASP A 457 7.49 -8.85 -1.22
CA ASP A 457 7.16 -9.84 -0.18
C ASP A 457 6.03 -10.79 -0.61
N SER A 458 5.34 -10.48 -1.70
CA SER A 458 4.39 -11.37 -2.38
C SER A 458 4.94 -12.79 -2.50
N GLY A 459 4.13 -13.76 -2.07
CA GLY A 459 4.47 -15.17 -2.04
C GLY A 459 5.13 -15.62 -0.75
N ALA A 460 5.45 -14.73 0.20
CA ALA A 460 5.99 -15.13 1.50
C ALA A 460 4.98 -15.95 2.31
N LEU A 461 5.47 -17.02 2.93
CA LEU A 461 4.68 -17.79 3.90
C LEU A 461 4.55 -17.01 5.21
N ILE A 462 3.32 -16.90 5.69
CA ILE A 462 3.01 -16.37 7.01
C ILE A 462 2.80 -17.56 7.96
N VAL A 463 3.46 -17.52 9.12
CA VAL A 463 3.35 -18.52 10.19
C VAL A 463 2.98 -17.85 11.54
N ASP A 464 2.48 -18.63 12.51
CA ASP A 464 2.40 -18.17 13.90
C ASP A 464 3.80 -18.12 14.54
N SER A 465 4.13 -16.98 15.14
CA SER A 465 5.39 -16.78 15.87
C SER A 465 5.57 -17.70 17.08
N ALA A 466 4.50 -18.23 17.68
CA ALA A 466 4.64 -19.08 18.87
C ALA A 466 5.05 -20.52 18.53
N ASN A 467 4.74 -20.99 17.32
CA ASN A 467 4.77 -22.42 16.99
C ASN A 467 5.31 -22.77 15.57
N ALA A 468 5.48 -21.78 14.68
CA ALA A 468 5.89 -21.89 13.27
C ALA A 468 4.92 -22.67 12.34
N GLN A 469 3.66 -22.82 12.73
CA GLN A 469 2.59 -23.35 11.88
C GLN A 469 2.27 -22.38 10.73
N PRO A 470 2.15 -22.87 9.49
CA PRO A 470 1.62 -22.09 8.38
C PRO A 470 0.21 -21.55 8.67
N VAL A 471 -0.02 -20.27 8.36
CA VAL A 471 -1.33 -19.59 8.50
C VAL A 471 -1.84 -19.10 7.14
N GLY A 472 -0.97 -18.50 6.32
CA GLY A 472 -1.39 -17.91 5.05
C GLY A 472 -0.25 -17.67 4.06
N LEU A 473 -0.63 -17.36 2.82
CA LEU A 473 0.27 -16.90 1.76
C LEU A 473 0.00 -15.42 1.51
N LEU A 474 1.00 -14.56 1.75
CA LEU A 474 0.93 -13.14 1.45
C LEU A 474 0.82 -12.92 -0.07
N PHE A 475 -0.03 -11.98 -0.51
CA PHE A 475 -0.12 -11.64 -1.94
C PHE A 475 -0.33 -10.15 -2.26
N SER A 476 -0.63 -9.30 -1.27
CA SER A 476 -0.86 -7.87 -1.53
C SER A 476 -0.77 -7.02 -0.27
N SER A 477 -0.53 -5.71 -0.41
CA SER A 477 -0.61 -4.75 0.70
C SER A 477 -0.85 -3.32 0.22
N GLY A 478 -1.32 -2.46 1.13
CA GLY A 478 -1.50 -1.03 0.89
C GLY A 478 -1.31 -0.18 2.14
N THR A 479 -1.06 1.12 1.95
CA THR A 479 -0.81 2.10 3.01
C THR A 479 -1.53 3.42 2.71
N ASP A 480 -1.68 4.27 3.72
CA ASP A 480 -2.06 5.67 3.58
C ASP A 480 -0.86 6.63 3.44
N GLY A 481 0.37 6.08 3.41
CA GLY A 481 1.62 6.83 3.40
C GLY A 481 1.92 7.57 4.72
N SER A 482 1.09 7.36 5.74
CA SER A 482 1.04 8.14 6.98
C SER A 482 1.00 7.26 8.25
N GLY A 483 1.37 5.98 8.16
CA GLY A 483 1.43 5.03 9.28
C GLY A 483 0.22 4.12 9.44
N THR A 484 -0.73 4.13 8.50
CA THR A 484 -1.83 3.16 8.44
C THR A 484 -1.64 2.24 7.26
N GLY A 485 -1.66 0.92 7.48
CA GLY A 485 -1.55 -0.05 6.41
C GLY A 485 -2.35 -1.32 6.67
N LEU A 486 -2.55 -2.08 5.60
CA LEU A 486 -3.13 -3.42 5.62
C LEU A 486 -2.39 -4.30 4.63
N SER A 487 -1.92 -5.46 5.09
CA SER A 487 -1.44 -6.54 4.21
C SER A 487 -2.49 -7.63 4.11
N VAL A 488 -2.60 -8.32 2.98
CA VAL A 488 -3.62 -9.34 2.74
C VAL A 488 -3.00 -10.67 2.31
N ALA A 489 -3.50 -11.75 2.92
CA ALA A 489 -3.06 -13.11 2.71
C ALA A 489 -4.22 -14.08 2.52
N SER A 490 -4.02 -15.06 1.64
CA SER A 490 -4.94 -16.19 1.48
C SER A 490 -4.68 -17.24 2.56
N PRO A 491 -5.71 -17.81 3.21
CA PRO A 491 -5.53 -18.91 4.17
C PRO A 491 -4.78 -20.09 3.54
N ILE A 492 -3.73 -20.60 4.22
CA ILE A 492 -2.83 -21.59 3.61
C ILE A 492 -3.54 -22.91 3.24
N GLY A 493 -4.55 -23.31 4.01
CA GLY A 493 -5.37 -24.47 3.69
C GLY A 493 -6.16 -24.29 2.38
N GLU A 494 -6.63 -23.08 2.08
CA GLU A 494 -7.32 -22.78 0.81
C GLU A 494 -6.34 -22.80 -0.37
N VAL A 495 -5.15 -22.23 -0.18
CA VAL A 495 -4.05 -22.25 -1.17
C VAL A 495 -3.69 -23.68 -1.57
N LEU A 496 -3.47 -24.57 -0.58
CA LEU A 496 -3.15 -25.98 -0.82
C LEU A 496 -4.30 -26.74 -1.50
N ASN A 497 -5.55 -26.42 -1.14
CA ASN A 497 -6.74 -27.04 -1.74
C ASN A 497 -6.95 -26.63 -3.20
N GLU A 498 -6.83 -25.34 -3.55
CA GLU A 498 -6.98 -24.89 -4.93
C GLU A 498 -5.86 -25.39 -5.82
N LEU A 499 -4.60 -25.34 -5.36
CA LEU A 499 -3.47 -25.95 -6.08
C LEU A 499 -3.65 -27.46 -6.26
N GLY A 500 -4.15 -28.17 -5.24
CA GLY A 500 -4.51 -29.58 -5.33
C GLY A 500 -5.56 -29.85 -6.41
N SER A 501 -6.57 -28.99 -6.50
CA SER A 501 -7.59 -29.03 -7.56
C SER A 501 -7.01 -28.83 -8.96
N GLN A 502 -6.07 -27.89 -9.15
CA GLN A 502 -5.40 -27.69 -10.44
C GLN A 502 -4.49 -28.87 -10.81
N ALA A 503 -3.79 -29.46 -9.83
CA ALA A 503 -2.85 -30.56 -10.06
C ALA A 503 -3.51 -31.95 -10.16
N GLY A 504 -4.75 -32.10 -9.67
CA GLY A 504 -5.37 -33.40 -9.46
C GLY A 504 -4.72 -34.21 -8.33
N SER A 505 -4.19 -33.52 -7.31
CA SER A 505 -3.43 -34.11 -6.20
C SER A 505 -3.79 -33.43 -4.87
N SER A 506 -3.09 -33.78 -3.78
CA SER A 506 -3.17 -33.07 -2.50
C SER A 506 -1.78 -32.64 -2.09
N PHE A 507 -1.67 -31.40 -1.58
CA PHE A 507 -0.40 -30.81 -1.16
C PHE A 507 -0.34 -30.59 0.35
N SER A 508 0.87 -30.61 0.88
CA SER A 508 1.19 -30.22 2.26
C SER A 508 2.49 -29.43 2.29
N VAL A 509 2.60 -28.47 3.20
CA VAL A 509 3.86 -27.76 3.50
C VAL A 509 4.89 -28.77 4.02
N VAL A 510 6.09 -28.75 3.44
CA VAL A 510 7.25 -29.50 3.90
C VAL A 510 7.90 -28.73 5.04
N GLY A 511 8.28 -29.44 6.11
CA GLY A 511 8.83 -28.79 7.28
C GLY A 511 9.18 -29.74 8.43
N THR A 512 9.31 -29.17 9.63
CA THR A 512 9.54 -29.92 10.88
C THR A 512 8.24 -30.51 11.45
N ASN A 513 8.35 -31.59 12.22
CA ASN A 513 7.25 -32.12 13.04
C ASN A 513 7.29 -31.61 14.50
N THR A 514 8.26 -30.75 14.83
CA THR A 514 8.46 -30.16 16.15
C THR A 514 8.22 -28.65 16.06
N PRO A 515 7.09 -28.14 16.58
CA PRO A 515 6.83 -26.70 16.65
C PRO A 515 7.94 -25.93 17.37
N HIS A 516 8.20 -24.70 16.93
CA HIS A 516 9.17 -23.81 17.54
C HIS A 516 8.73 -22.35 17.44
N ALA A 517 9.22 -21.51 18.36
CA ALA A 517 8.98 -20.08 18.27
C ALA A 517 9.83 -19.43 17.17
N VAL A 518 9.36 -18.31 16.65
CA VAL A 518 10.02 -17.42 15.69
C VAL A 518 10.06 -16.00 16.27
N ALA A 519 11.11 -15.22 15.99
CA ALA A 519 11.22 -13.86 16.49
C ALA A 519 10.13 -12.94 15.91
N CYS A 520 9.29 -12.37 16.78
CA CYS A 520 8.25 -11.42 16.38
C CYS A 520 8.83 -9.99 16.26
N VAL A 521 9.43 -9.69 15.10
CA VAL A 521 10.07 -8.39 14.81
C VAL A 521 9.03 -7.36 14.32
N GLN A 522 8.52 -6.54 15.24
CA GLN A 522 7.50 -5.51 14.93
C GLN A 522 8.12 -4.13 14.70
N TYR A 523 8.04 -3.60 13.48
CA TYR A 523 8.52 -2.25 13.13
C TYR A 523 7.48 -1.14 13.39
N ASP A 524 6.20 -1.51 13.35
CA ASP A 524 5.06 -0.65 13.67
C ASP A 524 4.85 -0.44 15.18
N ALA A 525 5.61 -1.18 16.01
CA ALA A 525 5.57 -1.09 17.46
C ALA A 525 6.26 0.16 18.01
N HIS A 526 5.61 1.31 17.82
CA HIS A 526 5.52 2.37 18.83
C HIS A 526 4.38 3.33 18.48
N PRO A 527 3.26 3.32 19.24
CA PRO A 527 2.22 4.31 19.01
C PRO A 527 2.70 5.70 19.43
N THR A 528 3.08 6.52 18.44
CA THR A 528 2.41 7.83 18.41
C THR A 528 0.93 7.50 18.25
N ASP A 529 0.22 7.52 19.37
CA ASP A 529 -1.19 7.19 19.51
C ASP A 529 -1.98 7.55 18.23
N PRO A 530 -2.59 6.58 17.49
CA PRO A 530 -3.14 6.85 16.15
C PRO A 530 -4.17 7.98 16.16
N TRP A 531 -4.83 8.23 17.30
CA TRP A 531 -5.76 9.33 17.53
C TRP A 531 -5.12 10.73 17.44
N THR A 532 -3.80 10.84 17.61
CA THR A 532 -3.04 12.08 17.41
C THR A 532 -2.97 12.48 15.94
N ARG A 533 -2.89 11.50 15.03
CA ARG A 533 -2.83 11.71 13.57
C ARG A 533 -4.21 11.98 12.95
N LEU A 534 -5.30 11.57 13.61
CA LEU A 534 -6.67 11.87 13.16
C LEU A 534 -6.93 13.38 13.08
N VAL A 535 -7.06 13.93 11.88
CA VAL A 535 -7.48 15.32 11.66
C VAL A 535 -9.00 15.36 11.53
N VAL A 536 -9.66 16.21 12.34
CA VAL A 536 -11.10 16.50 12.25
C VAL A 536 -11.24 18.01 12.08
N SER A 537 -12.17 18.46 11.22
CA SER A 537 -12.31 19.90 10.95
C SER A 537 -12.76 20.67 12.21
N PRO A 538 -12.34 21.93 12.41
CA PRO A 538 -12.77 22.73 13.56
C PRO A 538 -14.29 22.88 13.66
N ASP A 539 -14.98 22.98 12.51
CA ASP A 539 -16.44 23.08 12.45
C ASP A 539 -17.11 21.77 12.89
N THR A 540 -16.62 20.62 12.39
CA THR A 540 -17.08 19.28 12.80
C THR A 540 -16.87 19.05 14.31
N GLN A 541 -15.71 19.48 14.84
CA GLN A 541 -15.40 19.37 16.27
C GLN A 541 -16.29 20.29 17.12
N SER A 542 -16.55 21.52 16.66
CA SER A 542 -17.46 22.48 17.31
C SER A 542 -18.91 21.99 17.33
N GLN A 543 -19.38 21.40 16.23
CA GLN A 543 -20.68 20.76 16.14
C GLN A 543 -20.79 19.58 17.11
N ALA A 544 -19.77 18.70 17.16
CA ALA A 544 -19.76 17.56 18.07
C ALA A 544 -19.73 17.98 19.54
N LYS A 545 -18.99 19.04 19.89
CA LYS A 545 -19.01 19.65 21.22
C LYS A 545 -20.41 20.15 21.59
N THR A 546 -21.05 20.88 20.68
CA THR A 546 -22.43 21.38 20.87
C THR A 546 -23.40 20.22 21.08
N ILE A 547 -23.27 19.12 20.33
CA ILE A 547 -24.10 17.91 20.50
C ILE A 547 -23.84 17.27 21.87
N ALA A 548 -22.59 17.14 22.31
CA ALA A 548 -22.24 16.57 23.62
C ALA A 548 -22.80 17.40 24.79
N GLU A 549 -22.71 18.73 24.70
CA GLU A 549 -23.20 19.67 25.72
C GLU A 549 -24.74 19.81 25.76
N THR A 550 -25.43 19.46 24.66
CA THR A 550 -26.90 19.57 24.56
C THR A 550 -27.59 18.20 24.54
N ALA A 551 -27.72 17.58 23.37
CA ALA A 551 -28.43 16.32 23.19
C ALA A 551 -27.76 15.16 23.96
N GLY A 552 -26.42 15.10 23.94
CA GLY A 552 -25.63 14.03 24.55
C GLY A 552 -25.85 13.88 26.06
N GLN A 553 -26.19 14.96 26.76
CA GLN A 553 -26.56 14.94 28.18
C GLN A 553 -27.78 14.04 28.44
N GLY A 554 -28.65 13.81 27.44
CA GLY A 554 -29.78 12.89 27.53
C GLY A 554 -29.36 11.44 27.82
N LEU A 555 -28.16 11.01 27.41
CA LEU A 555 -27.64 9.67 27.76
C LEU A 555 -27.40 9.52 29.26
N ILE A 556 -27.06 10.62 29.95
CA ILE A 556 -26.81 10.67 31.40
C ILE A 556 -28.15 10.57 32.12
N GLY A 557 -28.55 9.34 32.45
CA GLY A 557 -29.81 9.01 33.13
C GLY A 557 -30.79 8.18 32.29
N GLN A 558 -30.70 8.22 30.95
CA GLN A 558 -31.42 7.26 30.09
C GLN A 558 -30.71 5.91 30.02
N VAL A 559 -29.37 5.91 29.99
CA VAL A 559 -28.57 4.68 29.95
C VAL A 559 -27.95 4.44 31.33
N ALA A 560 -28.36 3.36 31.99
CA ALA A 560 -27.89 3.02 33.32
C ALA A 560 -26.38 2.69 33.29
N GLY A 561 -25.59 3.47 34.04
CA GLY A 561 -24.13 3.32 34.08
C GLY A 561 -23.35 4.28 33.18
N VAL A 562 -24.00 5.21 32.47
CA VAL A 562 -23.30 6.37 31.86
C VAL A 562 -23.02 7.42 32.94
N LEU A 563 -21.75 7.82 33.05
CA LEU A 563 -21.24 8.82 34.00
C LEU A 563 -21.16 10.23 33.40
N GLY A 564 -21.01 10.34 32.08
CA GLY A 564 -20.85 11.61 31.38
C GLY A 564 -20.65 11.42 29.88
N VAL A 565 -20.61 12.52 29.13
CA VAL A 565 -20.29 12.53 27.70
C VAL A 565 -19.36 13.68 27.33
N ALA A 566 -18.57 13.53 26.26
CA ALA A 566 -17.73 14.58 25.68
C ALA A 566 -17.61 14.41 24.16
N SER A 567 -17.17 15.45 23.45
CA SER A 567 -16.79 15.34 22.04
C SER A 567 -15.41 14.72 21.86
N GLY A 568 -15.29 13.75 20.97
CA GLY A 568 -14.04 13.09 20.57
C GLY A 568 -13.89 12.99 19.06
N LYS A 569 -12.94 12.17 18.61
CA LYS A 569 -12.72 11.82 17.20
C LYS A 569 -13.20 10.38 16.98
N SER A 570 -13.76 10.11 15.81
CA SER A 570 -14.15 8.75 15.43
C SER A 570 -12.93 7.91 15.09
N LEU A 571 -12.78 6.79 15.78
CA LEU A 571 -11.72 5.80 15.56
C LEU A 571 -12.10 4.84 14.43
N ASP A 572 -13.41 4.59 14.27
CA ASP A 572 -13.98 3.82 13.16
C ASP A 572 -14.08 4.63 11.85
N SER A 573 -13.76 5.93 11.85
CA SER A 573 -13.98 6.79 10.68
C SER A 573 -13.07 8.02 10.73
N PRO A 574 -11.80 7.89 10.29
CA PRO A 574 -10.86 9.00 10.24
C PRO A 574 -11.43 10.21 9.47
N GLY A 575 -11.43 11.38 10.12
CA GLY A 575 -12.05 12.61 9.63
C GLY A 575 -13.35 13.00 10.36
N ASP A 576 -14.07 12.02 10.92
CA ASP A 576 -15.33 12.27 11.63
C ASP A 576 -15.13 12.54 13.13
N ALA A 577 -16.07 13.27 13.72
CA ALA A 577 -16.17 13.41 15.17
C ALA A 577 -17.04 12.28 15.79
N ALA A 578 -16.77 11.98 17.06
CA ALA A 578 -17.52 11.03 17.87
C ALA A 578 -18.00 11.65 19.19
N LEU A 579 -18.95 10.97 19.83
CA LEU A 579 -19.38 11.23 21.19
C LEU A 579 -18.70 10.23 22.14
N VAL A 580 -17.71 10.69 22.90
CA VAL A 580 -17.13 9.92 24.01
C VAL A 580 -18.22 9.74 25.06
N VAL A 581 -18.52 8.49 25.44
CA VAL A 581 -19.51 8.16 26.45
C VAL A 581 -18.80 7.48 27.61
N TYR A 582 -18.64 8.22 28.71
CA TYR A 582 -17.98 7.70 29.91
C TYR A 582 -18.90 6.72 30.62
N THR A 583 -18.44 5.47 30.80
CA THR A 583 -19.21 4.40 31.44
C THR A 583 -18.59 4.01 32.78
N ASP A 584 -19.43 3.58 33.72
CA ASP A 584 -19.03 3.17 35.06
C ASP A 584 -18.31 1.82 35.00
N ALA A 585 -16.98 1.83 35.16
CA ALA A 585 -16.14 0.64 35.14
C ALA A 585 -16.53 -0.41 36.19
N SER A 586 -17.28 -0.06 37.24
CA SER A 586 -17.78 -1.01 38.23
C SER A 586 -19.00 -1.82 37.79
N ARG A 587 -19.64 -1.47 36.65
CA ARG A 587 -20.92 -2.05 36.21
C ARG A 587 -20.81 -3.07 35.08
N GLY A 588 -19.61 -3.45 34.67
CA GLY A 588 -19.39 -4.33 33.51
C GLY A 588 -19.79 -3.65 32.21
N ALA A 589 -20.27 -4.44 31.23
CA ALA A 589 -20.63 -3.92 29.91
C ALA A 589 -21.89 -3.03 29.97
N VAL A 590 -21.72 -1.73 29.71
CA VAL A 590 -22.83 -0.77 29.60
C VAL A 590 -23.29 -0.68 28.14
N ALA A 591 -24.58 -0.91 27.91
CA ALA A 591 -25.19 -0.91 26.57
C ALA A 591 -25.37 0.51 26.01
N VAL A 592 -24.28 1.10 25.49
CA VAL A 592 -24.30 2.40 24.80
C VAL A 592 -24.79 2.22 23.35
N PRO A 593 -25.76 3.01 22.86
CA PRO A 593 -26.18 2.97 21.44
C PRO A 593 -25.01 3.25 20.50
N LYS A 594 -24.84 2.49 19.41
CA LYS A 594 -23.71 2.62 18.46
C LYS A 594 -23.56 4.02 17.83
N SER A 595 -24.65 4.76 17.73
CA SER A 595 -24.68 6.17 17.34
C SER A 595 -25.71 6.93 18.17
N TYR A 596 -25.50 8.24 18.33
CA TYR A 596 -26.40 9.14 19.04
C TYR A 596 -26.36 10.54 18.44
N ALA A 597 -27.53 11.14 18.20
CA ALA A 597 -27.67 12.47 17.58
C ALA A 597 -26.86 12.68 16.28
N GLY A 598 -26.68 11.61 15.48
CA GLY A 598 -25.93 11.63 14.21
C GLY A 598 -24.41 11.40 14.36
N LEU A 599 -23.88 11.32 15.58
CA LEU A 599 -22.48 10.98 15.84
C LEU A 599 -22.33 9.49 16.17
N ARG A 600 -21.14 8.93 15.91
CA ARG A 600 -20.72 7.63 16.47
C ARG A 600 -20.52 7.78 17.98
N THR A 601 -20.79 6.73 18.75
CA THR A 601 -20.47 6.73 20.19
C THR A 601 -19.20 5.93 20.46
N GLN A 602 -18.44 6.38 21.45
CA GLN A 602 -17.16 5.81 21.82
C GLN A 602 -17.17 5.54 23.34
N PRO A 603 -17.57 4.33 23.78
CA PRO A 603 -17.71 4.01 25.20
C PRO A 603 -16.34 3.90 25.88
N VAL A 604 -16.12 4.68 26.95
CA VAL A 604 -14.87 4.68 27.72
C VAL A 604 -15.15 4.35 29.18
N ALA A 605 -14.71 3.18 29.62
CA ALA A 605 -14.82 2.76 31.01
C ALA A 605 -13.93 3.62 31.91
N THR A 606 -14.52 4.24 32.92
CA THR A 606 -13.83 5.11 33.88
C THR A 606 -14.54 5.11 35.24
N THR A 607 -14.05 5.91 36.18
CA THR A 607 -14.72 6.15 37.47
C THR A 607 -15.21 7.59 37.54
N ALA A 608 -16.30 7.84 38.27
CA ALA A 608 -16.81 9.19 38.50
C ALA A 608 -15.73 10.12 39.12
N ALA A 609 -14.82 9.57 39.93
CA ALA A 609 -13.73 10.31 40.55
C ALA A 609 -12.56 10.62 39.59
N ALA A 610 -12.33 9.81 38.55
CA ALA A 610 -11.37 10.14 37.50
C ALA A 610 -11.95 11.18 36.53
N LEU A 611 -13.21 11.02 36.14
CA LEU A 611 -13.93 11.98 35.30
C LEU A 611 -14.00 13.38 35.96
N ALA A 612 -14.36 13.46 37.25
CA ALA A 612 -14.42 14.71 38.00
C ALA A 612 -13.05 15.38 38.27
N ARG A 613 -11.93 14.70 37.93
CA ARG A 613 -10.57 15.25 37.99
C ARG A 613 -9.94 15.48 36.61
N GLU A 614 -10.71 15.34 35.54
CA GLU A 614 -10.23 15.43 34.15
C GLU A 614 -9.10 14.40 33.85
N GLN A 615 -9.14 13.25 34.53
CA GLN A 615 -8.18 12.14 34.44
C GLN A 615 -8.75 10.91 33.72
N ALA A 616 -9.96 11.01 33.14
CA ALA A 616 -10.53 9.93 32.35
C ALA A 616 -9.82 9.84 30.97
N PRO A 617 -9.59 8.63 30.43
CA PRO A 617 -9.09 8.48 29.05
C PRO A 617 -10.05 9.14 28.05
N THR A 618 -9.53 9.73 26.98
CA THR A 618 -10.36 10.38 25.95
C THR A 618 -10.84 9.41 24.86
N HIS A 619 -10.42 8.14 24.94
CA HIS A 619 -10.66 7.08 23.97
C HIS A 619 -10.54 5.69 24.65
N PRO A 620 -11.08 4.61 24.06
CA PRO A 620 -10.88 3.23 24.50
C PRO A 620 -9.43 2.80 24.27
N ALA A 621 -8.92 1.90 25.10
CA ALA A 621 -7.60 1.30 24.87
C ALA A 621 -7.58 0.52 23.55
N ALA A 622 -6.52 0.70 22.76
CA ALA A 622 -6.23 -0.17 21.63
C ALA A 622 -5.83 -1.56 22.14
N VAL A 623 -6.34 -2.60 21.49
CA VAL A 623 -6.00 -4.01 21.74
C VAL A 623 -5.61 -4.62 20.40
N ALA A 624 -4.50 -5.36 20.36
CA ALA A 624 -4.04 -6.04 19.15
C ALA A 624 -4.79 -7.38 18.95
N GLY A 625 -4.89 -7.88 17.72
CA GLY A 625 -5.69 -9.06 17.38
C GLY A 625 -7.21 -8.82 17.38
N LEU A 626 -7.99 -9.89 17.26
CA LEU A 626 -9.46 -9.88 17.22
C LEU A 626 -10.07 -10.63 18.41
N HIS A 627 -10.51 -9.89 19.42
CA HIS A 627 -11.08 -10.37 20.69
C HIS A 627 -12.60 -10.58 20.60
N LEU A 628 -13.06 -11.35 19.61
CA LEU A 628 -14.47 -11.63 19.35
C LEU A 628 -14.91 -13.00 19.85
N THR A 629 -16.16 -13.10 20.34
CA THR A 629 -16.78 -14.39 20.63
C THR A 629 -17.25 -15.06 19.33
N ALA A 630 -17.36 -16.39 19.33
CA ALA A 630 -17.79 -17.16 18.15
C ALA A 630 -19.15 -16.70 17.59
N ASP A 631 -20.14 -16.44 18.47
CA ASP A 631 -21.45 -15.92 18.07
C ASP A 631 -21.36 -14.51 17.44
N ALA A 632 -20.48 -13.65 17.97
CA ALA A 632 -20.28 -12.29 17.46
C ALA A 632 -19.58 -12.29 16.11
N LEU A 633 -18.57 -13.16 15.94
CA LEU A 633 -17.84 -13.37 14.70
C LEU A 633 -18.77 -13.95 13.61
N SER A 634 -19.47 -15.05 13.88
CA SER A 634 -20.36 -15.70 12.91
C SER A 634 -21.55 -14.81 12.48
N ASN A 635 -22.08 -14.00 13.41
CA ASN A 635 -23.06 -12.97 13.07
C ASN A 635 -22.45 -11.86 12.18
N ALA A 636 -21.18 -11.50 12.39
CA ALA A 636 -20.50 -10.50 11.57
C ALA A 636 -20.20 -10.99 10.15
N GLU A 637 -19.69 -12.22 10.00
CA GLU A 637 -19.51 -12.91 8.70
C GLU A 637 -20.84 -12.96 7.93
N SER A 638 -21.93 -13.34 8.61
CA SER A 638 -23.29 -13.38 8.04
C SER A 638 -23.81 -12.02 7.57
N VAL A 639 -23.32 -10.92 8.16
CA VAL A 639 -23.63 -9.55 7.73
C VAL A 639 -22.72 -9.13 6.58
N VAL A 640 -21.41 -9.38 6.65
CA VAL A 640 -20.45 -9.09 5.57
C VAL A 640 -20.86 -9.80 4.29
N SER A 641 -21.11 -11.12 4.35
CA SER A 641 -21.63 -11.93 3.23
C SER A 641 -22.89 -11.38 2.58
N ARG A 642 -23.73 -10.62 3.32
CA ARG A 642 -24.95 -9.99 2.79
C ARG A 642 -24.70 -8.66 2.09
N TYR A 643 -23.72 -7.88 2.55
CA TYR A 643 -23.54 -6.49 2.11
C TYR A 643 -22.29 -6.26 1.25
N ALA A 644 -21.28 -7.14 1.29
CA ALA A 644 -20.00 -6.96 0.61
C ALA A 644 -20.15 -6.67 -0.89
N SER A 645 -20.96 -7.46 -1.60
CA SER A 645 -21.20 -7.27 -3.04
C SER A 645 -21.89 -5.94 -3.39
N SER A 646 -22.76 -5.43 -2.50
CA SER A 646 -23.40 -4.12 -2.69
C SER A 646 -22.43 -2.98 -2.39
N LEU A 647 -21.54 -3.13 -1.41
CA LEU A 647 -20.52 -2.13 -1.05
C LEU A 647 -19.42 -2.06 -2.13
N LEU A 648 -18.90 -3.21 -2.57
CA LEU A 648 -17.90 -3.33 -3.65
C LEU A 648 -18.42 -2.91 -5.05
N SER A 649 -19.71 -2.57 -5.18
CA SER A 649 -20.25 -1.93 -6.39
C SER A 649 -19.99 -0.42 -6.44
N ASP A 650 -19.61 0.20 -5.32
CA ASP A 650 -19.08 1.56 -5.27
C ASP A 650 -17.60 1.54 -5.71
N PRO A 651 -17.19 2.27 -6.76
CA PRO A 651 -15.81 2.25 -7.24
C PRO A 651 -14.79 2.73 -6.20
N ALA A 652 -15.22 3.53 -5.22
CA ALA A 652 -14.39 4.02 -4.12
C ALA A 652 -14.13 2.96 -3.03
N ILE A 653 -14.90 1.88 -3.01
CA ILE A 653 -14.75 0.78 -2.05
C ILE A 653 -14.10 -0.40 -2.76
N PHE A 654 -12.93 -0.82 -2.27
CA PHE A 654 -12.18 -1.94 -2.83
C PHE A 654 -12.04 -3.12 -1.86
N GLY A 655 -12.48 -3.00 -0.61
CA GLY A 655 -12.48 -4.13 0.33
C GLY A 655 -13.57 -4.02 1.40
N VAL A 656 -14.09 -5.18 1.83
CA VAL A 656 -15.09 -5.32 2.90
C VAL A 656 -14.82 -6.60 3.69
N GLY A 657 -14.73 -6.54 5.01
CA GLY A 657 -14.47 -7.72 5.85
C GLY A 657 -14.96 -7.59 7.29
N VAL A 658 -14.72 -8.61 8.11
CA VAL A 658 -15.04 -8.59 9.55
C VAL A 658 -13.85 -8.08 10.35
N THR A 659 -14.10 -7.16 11.29
CA THR A 659 -13.09 -6.63 12.22
C THR A 659 -13.72 -6.30 13.57
N GLN A 660 -12.94 -5.73 14.48
CA GLN A 660 -13.44 -5.06 15.68
C GLN A 660 -13.56 -3.55 15.47
N SER A 661 -14.58 -2.97 16.10
CA SER A 661 -14.71 -1.52 16.20
C SER A 661 -13.58 -0.94 17.03
N ALA A 662 -12.90 0.07 16.52
CA ALA A 662 -11.97 0.86 17.30
C ALA A 662 -12.71 1.81 18.26
N ASP A 663 -13.89 2.31 17.88
CA ASP A 663 -14.75 3.12 18.77
C ASP A 663 -15.25 2.32 19.98
N ASN A 664 -15.44 1.00 19.84
CA ASN A 664 -15.86 0.09 20.90
C ASN A 664 -15.29 -1.32 20.70
N PRO A 665 -14.07 -1.63 21.20
CA PRO A 665 -13.41 -2.92 20.98
C PRO A 665 -14.20 -4.16 21.43
N ALA A 666 -15.22 -4.01 22.29
CA ALA A 666 -16.11 -5.11 22.66
C ALA A 666 -17.15 -5.50 21.59
N GLU A 667 -17.25 -4.77 20.47
CA GLU A 667 -18.23 -5.02 19.40
C GLU A 667 -17.55 -5.36 18.05
N PRO A 668 -18.08 -6.34 17.29
CA PRO A 668 -17.68 -6.54 15.90
C PRO A 668 -18.13 -5.37 15.02
N ALA A 669 -17.36 -5.12 13.98
CA ALA A 669 -17.59 -4.12 12.95
C ALA A 669 -17.35 -4.69 11.55
N ILE A 670 -17.94 -4.04 10.56
CA ILE A 670 -17.61 -4.24 9.15
C ILE A 670 -16.44 -3.33 8.83
N LEU A 671 -15.29 -3.89 8.44
CA LEU A 671 -14.20 -3.16 7.83
C LEU A 671 -14.60 -2.78 6.41
N VAL A 672 -14.35 -1.53 5.99
CA VAL A 672 -14.53 -1.05 4.62
C VAL A 672 -13.26 -0.34 4.19
N LEU A 673 -12.58 -0.88 3.18
CA LEU A 673 -11.39 -0.30 2.57
C LEU A 673 -11.82 0.67 1.46
N VAL A 674 -11.36 1.91 1.59
CA VAL A 674 -11.73 3.03 0.73
C VAL A 674 -10.48 3.57 0.03
N ASP A 675 -10.55 3.72 -1.29
CA ASP A 675 -9.51 4.35 -2.09
C ASP A 675 -9.38 5.83 -1.68
N MET A 676 -8.17 6.23 -1.27
CA MET A 676 -7.86 7.59 -0.86
C MET A 676 -8.12 8.66 -1.93
N SER A 677 -8.04 8.30 -3.21
CA SER A 677 -8.31 9.20 -4.33
C SER A 677 -9.81 9.44 -4.57
N GLN A 678 -10.68 8.65 -3.92
CA GLN A 678 -12.12 8.65 -4.13
C GLN A 678 -12.92 8.98 -2.86
N LEU A 679 -14.22 9.23 -3.05
CA LEU A 679 -15.20 9.43 -1.99
C LEU A 679 -16.36 8.43 -2.19
N PRO A 680 -16.64 7.54 -1.21
CA PRO A 680 -17.79 6.66 -1.27
C PRO A 680 -19.11 7.42 -1.39
N ALA A 681 -20.07 6.86 -2.13
CA ALA A 681 -21.40 7.43 -2.32
C ALA A 681 -22.21 7.52 -1.02
N SER A 682 -21.87 6.71 -0.01
CA SER A 682 -22.42 6.82 1.35
C SER A 682 -21.47 6.26 2.41
N THR A 683 -21.49 6.86 3.60
CA THR A 683 -20.70 6.43 4.77
C THR A 683 -21.61 6.10 5.97
N PRO A 684 -22.45 5.04 5.89
CA PRO A 684 -23.34 4.66 7.00
C PRO A 684 -22.61 4.41 8.31
N LEU A 685 -23.17 4.90 9.42
CA LEU A 685 -22.62 4.69 10.76
C LEU A 685 -22.71 3.20 11.19
N THR A 686 -23.78 2.54 10.77
CA THR A 686 -24.07 1.14 11.08
C THR A 686 -24.67 0.44 9.87
N LEU A 687 -24.40 -0.86 9.73
CA LEU A 687 -24.93 -1.72 8.67
C LEU A 687 -25.19 -3.11 9.23
N GLY A 688 -26.36 -3.70 8.95
CA GLY A 688 -26.78 -4.98 9.55
C GLY A 688 -26.87 -4.97 11.09
N GLY A 689 -26.89 -3.80 11.74
CA GLY A 689 -26.81 -3.65 13.20
C GLY A 689 -25.39 -3.60 13.78
N LEU A 690 -24.37 -3.77 12.94
CA LEU A 690 -22.94 -3.64 13.28
C LEU A 690 -22.46 -2.21 13.09
N ARG A 691 -21.32 -1.86 13.70
CA ARG A 691 -20.59 -0.63 13.36
C ARG A 691 -19.90 -0.81 12.01
N VAL A 692 -19.67 0.29 11.30
CA VAL A 692 -18.83 0.30 10.09
C VAL A 692 -17.54 1.06 10.39
N ARG A 693 -16.39 0.41 10.15
CA ARG A 693 -15.05 0.95 10.31
C ARG A 693 -14.42 1.20 8.94
N TYR A 694 -14.16 2.46 8.62
CA TYR A 694 -13.53 2.87 7.37
C TYR A 694 -12.01 2.93 7.54
N MET A 695 -11.29 2.31 6.60
CA MET A 695 -9.85 2.44 6.45
C MET A 695 -9.58 2.99 5.06
N ARG A 696 -8.94 4.16 4.98
CA ARG A 696 -8.55 4.78 3.72
C ARG A 696 -7.11 4.39 3.41
N LEU A 697 -6.87 3.84 2.23
CA LEU A 697 -5.54 3.44 1.75
C LEU A 697 -5.44 3.82 0.26
N HIS A 698 -4.21 3.88 -0.26
CA HIS A 698 -4.02 3.73 -1.70
C HIS A 698 -4.48 2.32 -2.14
N PRO A 699 -4.96 2.16 -3.39
CA PRO A 699 -5.15 0.83 -3.98
C PRO A 699 -3.88 -0.01 -3.85
N PHE A 700 -4.02 -1.33 -3.79
CA PHE A 700 -2.87 -2.19 -3.59
C PHE A 700 -2.04 -2.32 -4.86
N HIS A 701 -0.73 -2.20 -4.70
CA HIS A 701 0.27 -2.46 -5.73
C HIS A 701 0.82 -3.89 -5.58
N LEU A 702 1.33 -4.47 -6.66
CA LEU A 702 1.83 -5.85 -6.71
C LEU A 702 3.33 -5.89 -7.00
N THR A 703 3.81 -5.04 -7.92
CA THR A 703 5.21 -4.94 -8.33
C THR A 703 5.82 -3.59 -7.91
N GLN A 704 5.03 -2.53 -7.83
CA GLN A 704 5.45 -1.21 -7.32
C GLN A 704 5.41 -1.14 -5.78
N SER A 705 6.30 -0.37 -5.15
CA SER A 705 6.22 -0.18 -3.69
C SER A 705 4.85 0.42 -3.33
N LYS A 706 4.25 -0.04 -2.23
CA LYS A 706 2.95 0.45 -1.75
C LYS A 706 2.91 1.97 -1.47
N TYR A 707 4.07 2.61 -1.37
CA TYR A 707 4.22 4.07 -1.22
C TYR A 707 4.26 4.83 -2.55
N GLU A 708 4.32 4.15 -3.69
CA GLU A 708 4.16 4.80 -4.99
C GLU A 708 2.74 5.34 -5.12
N THR A 709 2.63 6.64 -5.35
CA THR A 709 1.34 7.24 -5.69
C THR A 709 1.02 6.82 -7.12
N GLY A 710 0.08 5.89 -7.27
CA GLY A 710 -0.29 5.30 -8.55
C GLY A 710 -0.36 6.31 -9.70
N HIS A 711 0.24 5.92 -10.83
CA HIS A 711 0.23 6.70 -12.07
C HIS A 711 -1.19 7.19 -12.38
N PRO A 712 -1.42 8.51 -12.58
CA PRO A 712 -2.74 8.99 -12.92
C PRO A 712 -3.14 8.47 -14.30
N HIS A 713 -3.88 7.35 -14.33
CA HIS A 713 -4.48 6.81 -15.53
C HIS A 713 -5.41 7.86 -16.14
N SER A 714 -4.90 8.60 -17.13
CA SER A 714 -5.69 9.54 -17.90
C SER A 714 -6.90 8.81 -18.45
N ALA A 715 -8.11 9.23 -18.04
CA ALA A 715 -9.37 8.62 -18.47
C ALA A 715 -9.60 8.67 -20.00
N CYS A 716 -8.73 9.38 -20.73
CA CYS A 716 -8.66 9.38 -22.19
C CYS A 716 -7.96 8.14 -22.78
N ALA A 717 -7.05 7.47 -22.06
CA ALA A 717 -6.35 6.27 -22.54
C ALA A 717 -7.34 5.12 -22.83
N LEU A 718 -8.31 4.89 -21.94
CA LEU A 718 -9.36 3.87 -22.10
C LEU A 718 -10.29 4.13 -23.30
N ARG A 719 -10.43 5.38 -23.76
CA ARG A 719 -11.23 5.70 -24.97
C ARG A 719 -10.49 5.42 -26.28
N GLY A 720 -9.16 5.30 -26.26
CA GLY A 720 -8.37 4.92 -27.43
C GLY A 720 -8.58 3.45 -27.86
N LEU A 721 -8.91 2.57 -26.91
CA LEU A 721 -9.00 1.12 -27.14
C LEU A 721 -10.37 0.63 -27.64
N GLN A 722 -11.42 1.46 -27.60
CA GLN A 722 -12.75 1.10 -28.13
C GLN A 722 -12.98 1.50 -29.60
N ALA A 723 -12.01 2.17 -30.24
CA ALA A 723 -12.18 2.80 -31.56
C ALA A 723 -11.58 2.01 -32.74
N THR A 724 -11.35 0.70 -32.62
CA THR A 724 -10.82 -0.17 -33.71
C THR A 724 -11.63 -1.45 -33.99
N GLN A 725 -12.91 -1.50 -33.57
CA GLN A 725 -13.87 -2.53 -34.01
C GLN A 725 -15.12 -1.98 -34.71
N SER A 726 -14.98 -1.05 -35.66
CA SER A 726 -15.94 -0.91 -36.76
C SER A 726 -15.29 -0.27 -37.99
N GLY A 727 -15.06 -1.06 -39.05
CA GLY A 727 -14.23 -0.57 -40.16
C GLY A 727 -14.15 -1.42 -41.43
N ARG A 728 -15.08 -2.36 -41.67
CA ARG A 728 -15.12 -3.11 -42.95
C ARG A 728 -16.55 -3.47 -43.40
N SER A 729 -17.34 -2.45 -43.72
CA SER A 729 -18.54 -2.63 -44.55
C SER A 729 -18.16 -2.55 -46.02
N ILE A 730 -18.20 -3.68 -46.73
CA ILE A 730 -18.09 -3.73 -48.20
C ILE A 730 -19.50 -3.53 -48.79
N ARG A 731 -19.57 -2.79 -49.89
CA ARG A 731 -20.82 -2.26 -50.47
C ARG A 731 -21.74 -3.35 -51.01
N SER A 732 -23.01 -3.25 -50.60
CA SER A 732 -24.23 -3.29 -51.44
C SER A 732 -24.19 -4.06 -52.76
N ILE A 733 -24.97 -5.16 -52.81
CA ILE A 733 -25.82 -5.51 -53.97
C ILE A 733 -27.20 -5.93 -53.42
N GLN A 734 -28.28 -5.49 -54.06
CA GLN A 734 -29.67 -5.81 -53.71
C GLN A 734 -30.21 -7.02 -54.49
N ASP A 735 -31.20 -7.68 -53.87
CA ASP A 735 -32.33 -8.43 -54.45
C ASP A 735 -32.08 -9.65 -55.37
N ALA A 736 -32.37 -10.87 -54.89
CA ALA A 736 -33.60 -11.62 -55.22
C ALA A 736 -33.54 -13.13 -54.85
N LEU A 737 -34.58 -13.61 -54.13
CA LEU A 737 -35.35 -14.89 -54.21
C LEU A 737 -34.74 -16.19 -54.83
N PRO A 738 -35.27 -17.41 -54.50
CA PRO A 738 -36.12 -17.82 -53.36
C PRO A 738 -35.68 -19.14 -52.68
N LEU A 739 -36.45 -19.52 -51.64
CA LEU A 739 -36.66 -20.87 -51.08
C LEU A 739 -36.12 -22.08 -51.88
N HIS A 740 -35.25 -22.87 -51.26
CA HIS A 740 -35.65 -24.21 -50.77
C HIS A 740 -34.76 -24.74 -49.65
#